data_AF-A0A937P738-F1
#
_entry.id   AF-A0A937P738-F1
#
_cell.length_a   1.000
_cell.length_b   1.000
_cell.length_c   1.000
_cell.angle_alpha   90.00
_cell.angle_beta   90.00
_cell.angle_gamma   90.00
#
_symmetry.space_group_name_H-M   'P 1'
#
loop_
_entity.id
_entity.type
_entity.pdbx_description
1 polymer ?
#
loop_
_entity_poly.entity_id
_entity_poly.type
_entity_poly.pdbx_seq_one_letter_code
_entity_poly.pdbx_strand_id
1 'polypeptide(L)'
;MKQIILVLISILLSIQAYPQQKSVYKNAPLNPEFVKYLEARESGTLKTSTPDGYKLDYVPSPMYLHFQNNSASARSLKSTEVFPTKYDLRNVNENAYVTVPKDQEGGEFGGNCVAFATMGAIESRLLVAGEDVYDLSEQNIAACYGYEWAYGEGANAVMATAYLSRFSGPVLESQDPYNLLNHTCLELDPFKLMPESRFLPNNMDVIKKAIMDYGAVWASVHINYDDFDLIFNTYYYEGDENPNHAWLVVGWNDFTPTKGGLGAWIIKNSWSDDWADDGFVDCSYMDTKILSDAAQFHTIWETDEVDHLYMYDKLGALTSSGYADPIGYGLAKFEAPVEQLVTKVGTFVNAQGTVIDVEIYDDFDGSDLSNLLSSRSKILVEYPGFTTFDITPTEVNGDFYVKVKYYSPGFNFPIPLEEFIEEYANPVIDTGVNWTSANAANWNSSNPDPENEDEGENLTIRAYTVDIGTVKALFEADKTTACLNSTVTYTFLENGTPASYSWDFGEGASPATANSKGPHQVTYSTEGRKTVSLTVDGSDTRTRYQYIDVSTEINVVIPEDTITAPHGPEYEVTAFGADAYVWTPSEFLDTDVGSTVKFDPDAAGTYDIYVEGTQGTCTDRDTLTFVLKIPPPNDNVCNAIELADPPSNLNGVTNRNATVEFNEPFPPEGECDAYGYWCVEGGLQNSIWFKFTAVSTYVTFDGQGMDNQIAIYEAETCEDILNDNYTMITAFDDYGTRADYSFYMEANVEIGKQYFVQIDGSAGGSEGTFRLVYTSWPLDIEDINTDPLIDIYPNPSDGTFNIKLKNEDLSPVLIQVYNLSGQLVYERSHEYPGADAEIKLDLSDQANGIYQVRMVQGDWVMHQKIILQ
;
A
#
# COMPACT_ATOMS: atom_id res chain seq x y z
N MET A 1 69.07 -18.38 -1.11
CA MET A 1 68.66 -17.20 -1.92
C MET A 1 67.69 -17.72 -2.97
N LYS A 2 66.42 -17.33 -3.07
CA LYS A 2 65.57 -16.37 -2.36
C LYS A 2 64.14 -16.96 -2.37
N GLN A 3 63.42 -16.79 -1.27
CA GLN A 3 61.98 -17.04 -1.16
C GLN A 3 61.21 -16.09 -2.09
N ILE A 4 60.16 -16.59 -2.74
CA ILE A 4 59.15 -15.79 -3.44
C ILE A 4 57.94 -15.74 -2.50
N ILE A 5 57.68 -14.54 -2.01
CA ILE A 5 56.51 -14.18 -1.20
C ILE A 5 55.35 -13.97 -2.17
N LEU A 6 54.28 -14.77 -2.05
CA LEU A 6 52.97 -14.41 -2.59
C LEU A 6 52.31 -13.47 -1.59
N VAL A 7 52.06 -12.23 -2.01
CA VAL A 7 51.20 -11.29 -1.29
C VAL A 7 49.78 -11.54 -1.77
N LEU A 8 48.93 -12.10 -0.91
CA LEU A 8 47.48 -12.05 -1.05
C LEU A 8 47.03 -10.61 -0.76
N ILE A 9 46.47 -9.94 -1.76
CA ILE A 9 45.74 -8.69 -1.58
C ILE A 9 44.31 -9.09 -1.26
N SER A 10 43.97 -9.13 0.02
CA SER A 10 42.60 -9.13 0.51
C SER A 10 42.01 -7.75 0.29
N ILE A 11 41.14 -7.62 -0.72
CA ILE A 11 40.28 -6.45 -0.89
C ILE A 11 39.18 -6.58 0.17
N LEU A 12 39.37 -5.91 1.30
CA LEU A 12 38.28 -5.58 2.23
C LEU A 12 37.41 -4.55 1.50
N LEU A 13 36.33 -5.01 0.87
CA LEU A 13 35.17 -4.18 0.61
C LEU A 13 34.59 -3.83 1.98
N SER A 14 34.95 -2.67 2.50
CA SER A 14 34.15 -2.01 3.52
C SER A 14 32.84 -1.61 2.86
N ILE A 15 31.82 -2.46 2.99
CA ILE A 15 30.44 -2.04 2.81
C ILE A 15 30.23 -0.98 3.90
N GLN A 16 30.18 0.29 3.51
CA GLN A 16 29.60 1.30 4.39
C GLN A 16 28.13 0.94 4.48
N ALA A 17 27.73 0.38 5.61
CA ALA A 17 26.33 0.30 5.98
C ALA A 17 25.84 1.74 6.11
N TYR A 18 25.02 2.19 5.16
CA TYR A 18 24.19 3.35 5.38
C TYR A 18 23.28 3.04 6.59
N PRO A 19 23.13 3.94 7.57
CA PRO A 19 22.11 3.78 8.59
C PRO A 19 20.75 3.71 7.88
N GLN A 20 20.12 2.54 7.89
CA GLN A 20 18.80 2.34 7.32
C GLN A 20 17.78 3.15 8.13
N GLN A 21 16.92 3.92 7.45
CA GLN A 21 15.75 4.57 8.02
C GLN A 21 15.00 3.57 8.92
N LYS A 22 14.69 3.97 10.15
CA LYS A 22 13.80 3.19 11.02
C LYS A 22 12.38 3.37 10.48
N SER A 23 11.98 2.49 9.57
CA SER A 23 10.60 2.38 9.11
C SER A 23 9.68 2.20 10.33
N VAL A 24 8.78 3.16 10.56
CA VAL A 24 7.90 3.14 11.73
C VAL A 24 6.74 2.19 11.43
N TYR A 25 6.60 1.15 12.26
CA TYR A 25 5.46 0.26 12.25
C TYR A 25 4.15 1.03 12.43
N LYS A 26 3.16 0.76 11.59
CA LYS A 26 1.82 1.35 11.69
C LYS A 26 0.75 0.35 11.28
N ASN A 27 -0.36 0.34 12.03
CA ASN A 27 -1.58 -0.33 11.62
C ASN A 27 -2.32 0.52 10.59
N ALA A 28 -2.99 -0.16 9.66
CA ALA A 28 -3.91 0.44 8.73
C ALA A 28 -5.10 1.01 9.50
N PRO A 29 -5.69 2.12 9.04
CA PRO A 29 -6.99 2.53 9.54
C PRO A 29 -8.04 1.45 9.22
N LEU A 30 -9.00 1.25 10.14
CA LEU A 30 -10.16 0.41 9.88
C LEU A 30 -10.94 0.91 8.66
N ASN A 31 -11.66 0.00 8.01
CA ASN A 31 -12.55 0.32 6.90
C ASN A 31 -13.53 1.43 7.31
N PRO A 32 -13.57 2.58 6.60
CA PRO A 32 -14.48 3.69 6.92
C PRO A 32 -15.96 3.29 6.93
N GLU A 33 -16.37 2.32 6.12
CA GLU A 33 -17.76 1.84 6.09
C GLU A 33 -18.12 1.05 7.36
N PHE A 34 -17.15 0.34 7.94
CA PHE A 34 -17.31 -0.32 9.24
C PHE A 34 -17.42 0.69 10.38
N VAL A 35 -16.58 1.73 10.38
CA VAL A 35 -16.65 2.80 11.38
C VAL A 35 -18.03 3.49 11.35
N LYS A 36 -18.51 3.88 10.16
CA LYS A 36 -19.86 4.45 10.00
C LYS A 36 -20.97 3.49 10.45
N TYR A 37 -20.80 2.19 10.22
CA TYR A 37 -21.75 1.19 10.69
C TYR A 37 -21.83 1.15 12.22
N LEU A 38 -20.69 1.19 12.93
CA LEU A 38 -20.67 1.24 14.39
C LEU A 38 -21.36 2.50 14.93
N GLU A 39 -21.08 3.67 14.35
CA GLU A 39 -21.76 4.92 14.72
C GLU A 39 -23.29 4.84 14.51
N ALA A 40 -23.72 4.22 13.41
CA ALA A 40 -25.14 4.01 13.12
C ALA A 40 -25.79 3.00 14.09
N ARG A 41 -25.05 1.95 14.49
CA ARG A 41 -25.47 0.95 15.48
C ARG A 41 -25.66 1.60 16.86
N GLU A 42 -24.67 2.34 17.33
CA GLU A 42 -24.71 3.05 18.63
C GLU A 42 -25.84 4.08 18.70
N SER A 43 -26.08 4.80 17.59
CA SER A 43 -27.18 5.77 17.50
C SER A 43 -28.57 5.14 17.33
N GLY A 44 -28.64 3.82 17.09
CA GLY A 44 -29.89 3.09 16.86
C GLY A 44 -30.60 3.48 15.56
N THR A 45 -29.84 3.91 14.55
CA THR A 45 -30.37 4.40 13.25
C THR A 45 -30.37 3.34 12.16
N LEU A 46 -29.74 2.18 12.39
CA LEU A 46 -29.72 1.07 11.45
C LEU A 46 -31.11 0.49 11.18
N LYS A 47 -31.41 0.27 9.91
CA LYS A 47 -32.52 -0.58 9.48
C LYS A 47 -32.09 -2.04 9.60
N THR A 48 -32.63 -2.75 10.59
CA THR A 48 -32.25 -4.14 10.88
C THR A 48 -33.25 -5.18 10.36
N SER A 49 -34.35 -4.73 9.76
CA SER A 49 -35.35 -5.63 9.16
C SER A 49 -36.20 -4.93 8.10
N THR A 50 -36.77 -5.73 7.19
CA THR A 50 -37.78 -5.31 6.23
C THR A 50 -39.16 -5.22 6.90
N PRO A 51 -40.16 -4.52 6.28
CA PRO A 51 -41.53 -4.47 6.79
C PRO A 51 -42.19 -5.83 7.00
N ASP A 52 -41.79 -6.84 6.22
CA ASP A 52 -42.31 -8.21 6.29
C ASP A 52 -41.56 -9.08 7.32
N GLY A 53 -40.56 -8.50 8.02
CA GLY A 53 -39.90 -9.11 9.16
C GLY A 53 -38.61 -9.87 8.84
N TYR A 54 -38.12 -9.84 7.61
CA TYR A 54 -36.81 -10.41 7.27
C TYR A 54 -35.69 -9.53 7.84
N LYS A 55 -34.72 -10.14 8.53
CA LYS A 55 -33.54 -9.41 9.04
C LYS A 55 -32.60 -8.96 7.93
N LEU A 56 -31.97 -7.82 8.18
CA LEU A 56 -30.93 -7.21 7.36
C LEU A 56 -29.66 -7.13 8.22
N ASP A 57 -28.83 -8.16 8.12
CA ASP A 57 -27.71 -8.43 9.02
C ASP A 57 -26.37 -8.60 8.30
N TYR A 58 -26.21 -7.91 7.17
CA TYR A 58 -24.86 -7.67 6.65
C TYR A 58 -24.18 -6.55 7.44
N VAL A 59 -22.89 -6.72 7.70
CA VAL A 59 -22.05 -5.72 8.33
C VAL A 59 -20.75 -5.55 7.56
N PRO A 60 -20.35 -4.32 7.18
CA PRO A 60 -19.05 -4.12 6.52
C PRO A 60 -17.89 -4.76 7.30
N SER A 61 -16.90 -5.30 6.60
CA SER A 61 -15.71 -5.84 7.27
C SER A 61 -14.82 -4.71 7.83
N PRO A 62 -14.21 -4.85 9.02
CA PRO A 62 -13.20 -3.91 9.52
C PRO A 62 -11.95 -3.86 8.64
N MET A 63 -11.61 -4.96 7.97
CA MET A 63 -10.50 -5.04 7.03
C MET A 63 -10.72 -4.12 5.83
N TYR A 64 -9.74 -3.25 5.56
CA TYR A 64 -9.68 -2.48 4.32
C TYR A 64 -9.04 -3.32 3.20
N LEU A 65 -9.81 -3.60 2.14
CA LEU A 65 -9.31 -4.28 0.95
C LEU A 65 -8.90 -3.26 -0.11
N HIS A 66 -7.62 -3.27 -0.49
CA HIS A 66 -7.09 -2.34 -1.47
C HIS A 66 -7.22 -2.88 -2.89
N PHE A 67 -8.03 -2.21 -3.71
CA PHE A 67 -8.05 -2.40 -5.16
C PHE A 67 -7.33 -1.23 -5.83
N GLN A 68 -6.52 -1.51 -6.84
CA GLN A 68 -5.72 -0.46 -7.50
C GLN A 68 -6.64 0.52 -8.26
N ASN A 69 -6.59 1.80 -7.88
CA ASN A 69 -7.61 2.81 -8.18
C ASN A 69 -7.68 3.33 -9.62
N ASN A 70 -6.74 3.00 -10.51
CA ASN A 70 -6.80 3.38 -11.92
C ASN A 70 -6.03 2.34 -12.75
N SER A 71 -6.57 2.02 -13.93
CA SER A 71 -6.10 1.03 -14.91
C SER A 71 -6.09 -0.46 -14.52
N ALA A 72 -5.99 -0.86 -13.25
CA ALA A 72 -6.07 -2.29 -12.89
C ALA A 72 -7.49 -2.89 -13.01
N SER A 73 -8.53 -2.07 -12.87
CA SER A 73 -9.89 -2.42 -13.30
C SER A 73 -10.04 -2.57 -14.83
N ALA A 74 -9.04 -2.13 -15.60
CA ALA A 74 -8.87 -2.42 -17.02
C ALA A 74 -7.81 -3.51 -17.32
N ARG A 75 -7.02 -3.97 -16.33
CA ARG A 75 -6.01 -5.04 -16.50
C ARG A 75 -6.61 -6.45 -16.46
N SER A 76 -7.82 -6.62 -15.92
CA SER A 76 -8.63 -7.83 -16.21
C SER A 76 -9.14 -7.86 -17.66
N LEU A 77 -8.85 -6.82 -18.48
CA LEU A 77 -9.41 -6.58 -19.81
C LEU A 77 -8.35 -6.34 -20.89
N LYS A 78 -7.25 -7.12 -20.88
CA LYS A 78 -6.63 -7.49 -22.18
C LYS A 78 -7.32 -8.70 -22.83
N SER A 79 -8.19 -9.38 -22.09
CA SER A 79 -9.07 -10.39 -22.63
C SER A 79 -10.03 -9.76 -23.64
N THR A 80 -10.03 -10.24 -24.88
CA THR A 80 -11.08 -9.89 -25.85
C THR A 80 -12.37 -10.70 -25.60
N GLU A 81 -12.54 -11.29 -24.41
CA GLU A 81 -13.72 -12.09 -24.05
C GLU A 81 -15.01 -11.30 -24.28
N VAL A 82 -15.74 -11.76 -25.30
CA VAL A 82 -17.09 -11.31 -25.54
C VAL A 82 -18.01 -12.18 -24.69
N PHE A 83 -18.44 -11.65 -23.55
CA PHE A 83 -19.44 -12.31 -22.71
C PHE A 83 -20.80 -12.43 -23.44
N PRO A 84 -21.55 -13.52 -23.22
CA PRO A 84 -22.90 -13.61 -23.75
C PRO A 84 -23.78 -12.51 -23.15
N THR A 85 -24.73 -11.99 -23.95
CA THR A 85 -25.66 -10.94 -23.48
C THR A 85 -26.62 -11.39 -22.37
N LYS A 86 -26.73 -12.71 -22.16
CA LYS A 86 -27.47 -13.33 -21.07
C LYS A 86 -26.76 -14.61 -20.63
N TYR A 87 -26.63 -14.81 -19.34
CA TYR A 87 -26.17 -16.05 -18.73
C TYR A 87 -26.96 -16.28 -17.44
N ASP A 88 -27.43 -17.51 -17.20
CA ASP A 88 -28.36 -17.81 -16.11
C ASP A 88 -28.04 -19.19 -15.55
N LEU A 89 -27.42 -19.25 -14.36
CA LEU A 89 -27.01 -20.51 -13.74
C LEU A 89 -28.19 -21.45 -13.43
N ARG A 90 -29.44 -20.96 -13.44
CA ARG A 90 -30.62 -21.84 -13.30
C ARG A 90 -30.80 -22.75 -14.51
N ASN A 91 -30.25 -22.38 -15.67
CA ASN A 91 -30.32 -23.16 -16.90
C ASN A 91 -29.17 -22.82 -17.86
N VAL A 92 -28.04 -23.50 -17.70
CA VAL A 92 -26.92 -23.47 -18.64
C VAL A 92 -26.90 -24.80 -19.38
N ASN A 93 -27.25 -24.78 -20.66
CA ASN A 93 -27.31 -25.98 -21.51
C ASN A 93 -28.15 -27.12 -20.90
N GLU A 94 -29.35 -26.79 -20.38
CA GLU A 94 -30.28 -27.73 -19.73
C GLU A 94 -29.84 -28.24 -18.35
N ASN A 95 -28.76 -27.69 -17.77
CA ASN A 95 -28.30 -28.00 -16.43
C ASN A 95 -28.48 -26.81 -15.49
N ALA A 96 -28.80 -27.08 -14.22
CA ALA A 96 -28.88 -26.08 -13.16
C ALA A 96 -27.61 -26.15 -12.30
N TYR A 97 -26.97 -24.99 -12.12
CA TYR A 97 -25.76 -24.80 -11.32
C TYR A 97 -26.03 -23.96 -10.06
N VAL A 98 -27.30 -23.86 -9.68
CA VAL A 98 -27.77 -23.25 -8.43
C VAL A 98 -28.85 -24.10 -7.82
N THR A 99 -28.82 -24.22 -6.49
CA THR A 99 -29.86 -24.89 -5.70
C THR A 99 -31.10 -24.01 -5.56
N VAL A 100 -32.21 -24.59 -5.12
CA VAL A 100 -33.44 -23.83 -4.81
C VAL A 100 -33.20 -22.79 -3.71
N PRO A 101 -33.87 -21.63 -3.73
CA PRO A 101 -33.82 -20.67 -2.61
C PRO A 101 -34.34 -21.29 -1.31
N LYS A 102 -33.61 -21.05 -0.22
CA LYS A 102 -33.99 -21.43 1.14
C LYS A 102 -34.60 -20.23 1.87
N ASP A 103 -35.11 -20.45 3.07
CA ASP A 103 -35.71 -19.40 3.90
C ASP A 103 -34.87 -19.13 5.15
N GLN A 104 -34.37 -17.91 5.27
CA GLN A 104 -33.71 -17.41 6.48
C GLN A 104 -34.71 -17.06 7.61
N GLU A 105 -36.00 -17.17 7.30
CA GLU A 105 -37.17 -16.91 8.14
C GLU A 105 -37.27 -15.45 8.65
N GLY A 106 -38.50 -14.97 8.79
CA GLY A 106 -38.78 -13.65 9.38
C GLY A 106 -38.89 -13.70 10.90
N GLY A 107 -38.58 -12.59 11.58
CA GLY A 107 -38.81 -12.42 13.02
C GLY A 107 -37.55 -12.14 13.84
N GLU A 108 -37.68 -12.16 15.17
CA GLU A 108 -36.64 -11.72 16.10
C GLU A 108 -35.33 -12.51 15.98
N PHE A 109 -35.45 -13.82 15.70
CA PHE A 109 -34.34 -14.78 15.62
C PHE A 109 -34.05 -15.30 14.20
N GLY A 110 -34.81 -14.85 13.20
CA GLY A 110 -34.52 -15.10 11.78
C GLY A 110 -33.31 -14.31 11.30
N GLY A 111 -32.82 -14.55 10.09
CA GLY A 111 -31.65 -13.85 9.54
C GLY A 111 -30.50 -14.75 9.11
N ASN A 112 -29.29 -14.21 9.14
CA ASN A 112 -28.04 -14.77 8.66
C ASN A 112 -27.90 -14.75 7.14
N CYS A 113 -28.27 -13.65 6.47
CA CYS A 113 -28.20 -13.54 5.00
C CYS A 113 -26.81 -13.88 4.44
N VAL A 114 -25.75 -13.56 5.18
CA VAL A 114 -24.37 -13.90 4.83
C VAL A 114 -24.11 -15.40 4.86
N ALA A 115 -24.68 -16.14 5.82
CA ALA A 115 -24.58 -17.59 5.88
C ALA A 115 -25.23 -18.23 4.64
N PHE A 116 -26.46 -17.81 4.31
CA PHE A 116 -27.19 -18.30 3.13
C PHE A 116 -26.48 -17.96 1.82
N ALA A 117 -25.98 -16.74 1.68
CA ALA A 117 -25.23 -16.36 0.49
C ALA A 117 -23.91 -17.15 0.41
N THR A 118 -23.22 -17.40 1.53
CA THR A 118 -21.95 -18.17 1.54
C THR A 118 -22.22 -19.62 1.16
N MET A 119 -23.17 -20.29 1.81
CA MET A 119 -23.49 -21.70 1.53
C MET A 119 -24.01 -21.86 0.10
N GLY A 120 -24.89 -20.98 -0.38
CA GLY A 120 -25.37 -21.05 -1.76
C GLY A 120 -24.29 -20.76 -2.82
N ALA A 121 -23.27 -19.95 -2.51
CA ALA A 121 -22.10 -19.78 -3.38
C ALA A 121 -21.29 -21.09 -3.48
N ILE A 122 -21.06 -21.76 -2.34
CA ILE A 122 -20.33 -23.03 -2.29
C ILE A 122 -21.13 -24.15 -2.97
N GLU A 123 -22.44 -24.26 -2.72
CA GLU A 123 -23.32 -25.22 -3.40
C GLU A 123 -23.26 -25.03 -4.93
N SER A 124 -23.33 -23.77 -5.40
CA SER A 124 -23.18 -23.46 -6.82
C SER A 124 -21.80 -23.85 -7.36
N ARG A 125 -20.75 -23.58 -6.59
CA ARG A 125 -19.37 -23.94 -6.93
C ARG A 125 -19.18 -25.45 -7.08
N LEU A 126 -19.75 -26.24 -6.18
CA LEU A 126 -19.71 -27.71 -6.24
C LEU A 126 -20.42 -28.22 -7.51
N LEU A 127 -21.60 -27.68 -7.84
CA LEU A 127 -22.29 -28.04 -9.08
C LEU A 127 -21.45 -27.73 -10.33
N VAL A 128 -20.79 -26.56 -10.37
CA VAL A 128 -19.88 -26.20 -11.48
C VAL A 128 -18.65 -27.10 -11.53
N ALA A 129 -18.18 -27.61 -10.39
CA ALA A 129 -17.11 -28.60 -10.31
C ALA A 129 -17.52 -29.99 -10.84
N GLY A 130 -18.81 -30.22 -11.10
CA GLY A 130 -19.36 -31.51 -11.50
C GLY A 130 -19.64 -32.46 -10.33
N GLU A 131 -19.70 -31.93 -9.11
CA GLU A 131 -20.11 -32.67 -7.91
C GLU A 131 -21.63 -32.87 -7.85
N ASP A 132 -22.07 -33.75 -6.95
CA ASP A 132 -23.48 -33.96 -6.66
C ASP A 132 -24.14 -32.71 -6.04
N VAL A 133 -25.48 -32.68 -6.05
CA VAL A 133 -26.25 -31.64 -5.35
C VAL A 133 -26.12 -31.85 -3.85
N TYR A 134 -25.56 -30.87 -3.15
CA TYR A 134 -25.47 -30.83 -1.70
C TYR A 134 -26.31 -29.71 -1.12
N ASP A 135 -26.79 -29.94 0.11
CA ASP A 135 -27.52 -28.99 0.93
C ASP A 135 -26.67 -28.71 2.16
N LEU A 136 -26.07 -27.53 2.21
CA LEU A 136 -25.11 -27.12 3.25
C LEU A 136 -25.80 -26.38 4.38
N SER A 137 -25.24 -26.48 5.59
CA SER A 137 -25.83 -25.90 6.80
C SER A 137 -25.47 -24.42 6.98
N GLU A 138 -26.45 -23.54 6.77
CA GLU A 138 -26.33 -22.14 7.17
C GLU A 138 -26.28 -21.98 8.69
N GLN A 139 -26.92 -22.90 9.43
CA GLN A 139 -26.94 -22.91 10.88
C GLN A 139 -25.54 -22.96 11.48
N ASN A 140 -24.70 -23.83 10.92
CA ASN A 140 -23.40 -24.12 11.49
C ASN A 140 -22.46 -22.91 11.39
N ILE A 141 -22.34 -22.31 10.21
CA ILE A 141 -21.53 -21.08 10.04
C ILE A 141 -22.07 -19.93 10.89
N ALA A 142 -23.40 -19.76 10.98
CA ALA A 142 -24.03 -18.72 11.78
C ALA A 142 -23.80 -18.89 13.30
N ALA A 143 -23.66 -20.13 13.78
CA ALA A 143 -23.41 -20.40 15.20
C ALA A 143 -21.92 -20.50 15.55
N CYS A 144 -21.06 -20.89 14.59
CA CYS A 144 -19.67 -21.26 14.83
C CYS A 144 -18.63 -20.29 14.27
N TYR A 145 -19.00 -19.08 13.83
CA TYR A 145 -18.01 -18.12 13.31
C TYR A 145 -17.02 -17.61 14.38
N GLY A 146 -17.40 -17.58 15.66
CA GLY A 146 -16.50 -17.36 16.80
C GLY A 146 -16.19 -15.90 17.19
N TYR A 147 -16.96 -14.94 16.69
CA TYR A 147 -16.83 -13.50 16.97
C TYR A 147 -17.77 -13.10 18.13
N GLU A 148 -17.60 -11.90 18.69
CA GLU A 148 -18.31 -11.45 19.91
C GLU A 148 -19.82 -11.21 19.69
N TRP A 149 -20.21 -10.80 18.47
CA TRP A 149 -21.62 -10.59 18.16
C TRP A 149 -22.42 -11.88 18.24
N ALA A 150 -23.65 -11.78 18.74
CA ALA A 150 -24.51 -12.94 18.90
C ALA A 150 -25.05 -13.42 17.55
N TYR A 151 -25.57 -14.65 17.54
CA TYR A 151 -26.25 -15.24 16.39
C TYR A 151 -27.29 -14.27 15.79
N GLY A 152 -27.19 -14.01 14.48
CA GLY A 152 -28.09 -13.10 13.77
C GLY A 152 -27.89 -11.60 14.03
N GLU A 153 -26.80 -11.19 14.69
CA GLU A 153 -26.47 -9.77 14.91
C GLU A 153 -25.56 -9.15 13.84
N GLY A 154 -25.08 -9.94 12.87
CA GLY A 154 -24.33 -9.43 11.75
C GLY A 154 -23.17 -10.31 11.31
N ALA A 155 -22.92 -10.38 10.00
CA ALA A 155 -21.72 -11.05 9.47
C ALA A 155 -21.23 -10.41 8.15
N ASN A 156 -20.10 -10.91 7.63
CA ASN A 156 -19.58 -10.60 6.29
C ASN A 156 -18.77 -11.76 5.70
N ALA A 157 -18.36 -11.59 4.44
CA ALA A 157 -17.58 -12.58 3.72
C ALA A 157 -16.17 -12.81 4.30
N VAL A 158 -15.56 -11.86 5.03
CA VAL A 158 -14.27 -12.08 5.70
C VAL A 158 -14.43 -13.04 6.89
N MET A 159 -15.51 -12.89 7.67
CA MET A 159 -15.87 -13.86 8.71
C MET A 159 -16.14 -15.26 8.13
N ALA A 160 -16.83 -15.33 7.00
CA ALA A 160 -17.06 -16.57 6.28
C ALA A 160 -15.74 -17.22 5.83
N THR A 161 -14.81 -16.42 5.29
CA THR A 161 -13.46 -16.86 4.95
C THR A 161 -12.73 -17.42 6.17
N ALA A 162 -12.79 -16.77 7.34
CA ALA A 162 -12.15 -17.26 8.56
C ALA A 162 -12.70 -18.64 8.98
N TYR A 163 -14.04 -18.80 9.00
CA TYR A 163 -14.71 -20.05 9.31
C TYR A 163 -14.32 -21.21 8.35
N LEU A 164 -14.33 -20.96 7.04
CA LEU A 164 -14.02 -21.98 6.04
C LEU A 164 -12.52 -22.34 6.02
N SER A 165 -11.64 -21.32 6.03
CA SER A 165 -10.19 -21.51 5.92
C SER A 165 -9.56 -22.17 7.13
N ARG A 166 -10.21 -22.12 8.31
CA ARG A 166 -9.77 -22.82 9.52
C ARG A 166 -10.39 -24.21 9.69
N PHE A 167 -11.04 -24.72 8.65
CA PHE A 167 -11.67 -26.03 8.57
C PHE A 167 -12.82 -26.26 9.58
N SER A 168 -13.53 -25.20 9.97
CA SER A 168 -14.75 -25.33 10.78
C SER A 168 -15.98 -25.76 9.96
N GLY A 169 -15.88 -25.78 8.63
CA GLY A 169 -16.95 -26.20 7.72
C GLY A 169 -16.53 -26.11 6.25
N PRO A 170 -17.48 -26.19 5.29
CA PRO A 170 -18.93 -26.33 5.52
C PRO A 170 -19.33 -27.74 5.97
N VAL A 171 -20.52 -27.85 6.56
CA VAL A 171 -21.15 -29.12 6.96
C VAL A 171 -22.51 -29.27 6.27
N LEU A 172 -23.08 -30.47 6.27
CA LEU A 172 -24.36 -30.72 5.62
C LEU A 172 -25.53 -30.22 6.49
N GLU A 173 -26.57 -29.69 5.87
CA GLU A 173 -27.83 -29.28 6.52
C GLU A 173 -28.45 -30.43 7.32
N SER A 174 -28.30 -31.68 6.83
CA SER A 174 -28.76 -32.87 7.54
C SER A 174 -28.06 -33.16 8.87
N GLN A 175 -26.89 -32.55 9.13
CA GLN A 175 -26.12 -32.72 10.36
C GLN A 175 -26.41 -31.61 11.38
N ASP A 176 -26.61 -30.38 10.92
CA ASP A 176 -26.95 -29.22 11.75
C ASP A 176 -28.05 -28.38 11.06
N PRO A 177 -29.33 -28.76 11.20
CA PRO A 177 -30.41 -28.10 10.47
C PRO A 177 -30.69 -26.68 10.94
N TYR A 178 -31.08 -25.80 10.02
CA TYR A 178 -31.47 -24.41 10.32
C TYR A 178 -32.57 -24.35 11.37
N ASN A 179 -32.28 -23.67 12.49
CA ASN A 179 -33.14 -23.63 13.66
C ASN A 179 -33.02 -22.32 14.43
N LEU A 180 -34.06 -21.50 14.31
CA LEU A 180 -34.18 -20.19 14.95
C LEU A 180 -34.09 -20.19 16.48
N LEU A 181 -34.28 -21.34 17.13
CA LEU A 181 -34.26 -21.47 18.60
C LEU A 181 -32.96 -22.06 19.14
N ASN A 182 -32.07 -22.57 18.29
CA ASN A 182 -30.82 -23.19 18.70
C ASN A 182 -29.64 -22.39 18.13
N HIS A 183 -28.93 -21.67 18.98
CA HIS A 183 -27.77 -20.85 18.59
C HIS A 183 -26.45 -21.45 19.06
N THR A 184 -26.46 -22.72 19.47
CA THR A 184 -25.27 -23.39 19.98
C THR A 184 -24.37 -23.77 18.81
N CYS A 185 -23.09 -23.39 18.87
CA CYS A 185 -22.11 -23.93 17.92
C CYS A 185 -21.97 -25.44 18.13
N LEU A 186 -22.27 -26.20 17.08
CA LEU A 186 -22.00 -27.63 17.02
C LEU A 186 -20.72 -27.85 16.19
N GLU A 187 -19.60 -28.04 16.88
CA GLU A 187 -18.32 -28.36 16.23
C GLU A 187 -18.40 -29.72 15.54
N LEU A 188 -18.43 -29.70 14.21
CA LEU A 188 -18.55 -30.86 13.34
C LEU A 188 -17.39 -30.88 12.34
N ASP A 189 -17.02 -32.08 11.91
CA ASP A 189 -16.03 -32.22 10.84
C ASP A 189 -16.61 -31.70 9.51
N PRO A 190 -15.83 -30.91 8.74
CA PRO A 190 -16.28 -30.39 7.46
C PRO A 190 -16.53 -31.53 6.46
N PHE A 191 -17.53 -31.34 5.59
CA PHE A 191 -17.83 -32.29 4.50
C PHE A 191 -16.81 -32.18 3.35
N LYS A 192 -16.35 -30.96 3.06
CA LYS A 192 -15.24 -30.62 2.16
C LYS A 192 -14.48 -29.43 2.73
N LEU A 193 -13.24 -29.21 2.30
CA LEU A 193 -12.49 -28.03 2.72
C LEU A 193 -12.59 -26.95 1.64
N MET A 194 -12.91 -25.73 2.06
CA MET A 194 -13.00 -24.54 1.20
C MET A 194 -11.97 -23.49 1.65
N PRO A 195 -10.67 -23.76 1.51
CA PRO A 195 -9.63 -22.99 2.21
C PRO A 195 -9.41 -21.58 1.69
N GLU A 196 -9.78 -21.31 0.44
CA GLU A 196 -9.46 -20.05 -0.23
C GLU A 196 -10.69 -19.20 -0.53
N SER A 197 -10.48 -17.89 -0.54
CA SER A 197 -11.45 -16.89 -0.97
C SER A 197 -10.80 -15.85 -1.87
N ARG A 198 -11.60 -15.24 -2.75
CA ARG A 198 -11.21 -14.05 -3.54
C ARG A 198 -12.27 -12.98 -3.39
N PHE A 199 -11.85 -11.78 -3.02
CA PHE A 199 -12.68 -10.58 -3.00
C PHE A 199 -12.52 -9.86 -4.33
N LEU A 200 -13.65 -9.65 -5.00
CA LEU A 200 -13.68 -9.16 -6.38
C LEU A 200 -14.00 -7.66 -6.40
N PRO A 201 -13.35 -6.87 -7.27
CA PRO A 201 -13.77 -5.49 -7.49
C PRO A 201 -15.17 -5.46 -8.10
N ASN A 202 -15.90 -4.36 -7.90
CA ASN A 202 -17.14 -4.08 -8.60
C ASN A 202 -16.87 -3.76 -10.09
N ASN A 203 -16.48 -4.78 -10.84
CA ASN A 203 -16.19 -4.73 -12.26
C ASN A 203 -17.04 -5.79 -12.97
N MET A 204 -17.90 -5.35 -13.89
CA MET A 204 -18.87 -6.23 -14.55
C MET A 204 -18.23 -7.44 -15.23
N ASP A 205 -17.08 -7.27 -15.88
CA ASP A 205 -16.44 -8.34 -16.63
C ASP A 205 -15.78 -9.36 -15.70
N VAL A 206 -15.15 -8.89 -14.61
CA VAL A 206 -14.63 -9.77 -13.54
C VAL A 206 -15.76 -10.61 -12.93
N ILE A 207 -16.90 -9.99 -12.62
CA ILE A 207 -18.04 -10.70 -12.02
C ILE A 207 -18.67 -11.69 -13.02
N LYS A 208 -18.88 -11.29 -14.28
CA LYS A 208 -19.39 -12.19 -15.33
C LYS A 208 -18.47 -13.40 -15.54
N LYS A 209 -17.16 -13.18 -15.58
CA LYS A 209 -16.16 -14.25 -15.68
C LYS A 209 -16.20 -15.17 -14.46
N ALA A 210 -16.24 -14.62 -13.25
CA ALA A 210 -16.32 -15.39 -12.02
C ALA A 210 -17.57 -16.30 -11.99
N ILE A 211 -18.72 -15.79 -12.46
CA ILE A 211 -19.97 -16.54 -12.56
C ILE A 211 -19.86 -17.71 -13.54
N MET A 212 -19.29 -17.47 -14.72
CA MET A 212 -19.11 -18.51 -15.74
C MET A 212 -18.11 -19.58 -15.30
N ASP A 213 -17.02 -19.17 -14.66
CA ASP A 213 -15.91 -20.04 -14.33
C ASP A 213 -16.17 -20.89 -13.08
N TYR A 214 -16.82 -20.35 -12.06
CA TYR A 214 -16.89 -20.98 -10.75
C TYR A 214 -18.28 -21.00 -10.10
N GLY A 215 -19.31 -20.46 -10.77
CA GLY A 215 -20.67 -20.42 -10.24
C GLY A 215 -20.98 -19.12 -9.49
N ALA A 216 -22.04 -19.13 -8.68
CA ALA A 216 -22.62 -17.93 -8.08
C ALA A 216 -21.60 -17.10 -7.28
N VAL A 217 -21.70 -15.78 -7.39
CA VAL A 217 -20.86 -14.82 -6.66
C VAL A 217 -21.62 -14.28 -5.46
N TRP A 218 -21.01 -14.33 -4.29
CA TRP A 218 -21.51 -13.68 -3.08
C TRP A 218 -21.41 -12.16 -3.22
N ALA A 219 -22.45 -11.41 -2.86
CA ALA A 219 -22.47 -9.96 -2.99
C ALA A 219 -23.20 -9.27 -1.84
N SER A 220 -22.64 -8.17 -1.33
CA SER A 220 -23.38 -7.26 -0.44
C SER A 220 -24.27 -6.31 -1.25
N VAL A 221 -25.36 -5.86 -0.63
CA VAL A 221 -26.33 -4.92 -1.21
C VAL A 221 -27.01 -4.11 -0.10
N HIS A 222 -27.47 -2.90 -0.42
CA HIS A 222 -28.40 -2.18 0.44
C HIS A 222 -29.83 -2.52 0.04
N ILE A 223 -30.62 -3.03 0.98
CA ILE A 223 -32.04 -3.31 0.81
C ILE A 223 -32.87 -2.20 1.43
N ASN A 224 -33.64 -1.56 0.56
CA ASN A 224 -34.79 -0.75 0.93
C ASN A 224 -36.03 -1.37 0.26
N TYR A 225 -37.01 -1.76 1.07
CA TYR A 225 -38.14 -2.56 0.58
C TYR A 225 -38.99 -1.83 -0.48
N ASP A 226 -39.08 -0.49 -0.40
CA ASP A 226 -39.85 0.33 -1.35
C ASP A 226 -39.23 0.37 -2.76
N ASP A 227 -37.97 -0.06 -2.90
CA ASP A 227 -37.24 -0.05 -4.17
C ASP A 227 -37.45 -1.34 -4.99
N PHE A 228 -38.09 -2.36 -4.41
CA PHE A 228 -38.59 -3.50 -5.19
C PHE A 228 -39.76 -3.10 -6.08
N ASP A 229 -39.71 -3.54 -7.33
CA ASP A 229 -40.85 -3.61 -8.23
C ASP A 229 -41.21 -5.08 -8.48
N LEU A 230 -41.99 -5.66 -7.55
CA LEU A 230 -42.39 -7.07 -7.62
C LEU A 230 -43.34 -7.38 -8.77
N ILE A 231 -43.92 -6.37 -9.46
CA ILE A 231 -44.72 -6.59 -10.67
C ILE A 231 -43.81 -6.95 -11.83
N PHE A 232 -42.67 -6.26 -11.95
CA PHE A 232 -41.67 -6.52 -12.99
C PHE A 232 -40.54 -7.43 -12.51
N ASN A 233 -40.57 -7.86 -11.25
CA ASN A 233 -39.53 -8.63 -10.57
C ASN A 233 -38.13 -7.98 -10.66
N THR A 234 -38.06 -6.67 -10.42
CA THR A 234 -36.80 -5.91 -10.48
C THR A 234 -36.50 -5.17 -9.18
N TYR A 235 -35.22 -4.95 -8.91
CA TYR A 235 -34.74 -4.12 -7.80
C TYR A 235 -33.80 -3.02 -8.32
N TYR A 236 -33.88 -1.82 -7.73
CA TYR A 236 -32.98 -0.72 -8.04
C TYR A 236 -32.94 0.31 -6.90
N TYR A 237 -31.84 0.34 -6.16
CA TYR A 237 -31.52 1.37 -5.17
C TYR A 237 -30.57 2.40 -5.76
N GLU A 238 -30.88 3.69 -5.56
CA GLU A 238 -30.07 4.83 -6.04
C GLU A 238 -29.48 5.69 -4.92
N GLY A 239 -29.62 5.27 -3.66
CA GLY A 239 -29.15 6.01 -2.49
C GLY A 239 -27.69 5.73 -2.12
N ASP A 240 -27.26 6.26 -0.98
CA ASP A 240 -25.87 6.21 -0.50
C ASP A 240 -25.68 5.49 0.84
N GLU A 241 -26.75 5.00 1.49
CA GLU A 241 -26.67 4.18 2.72
C GLU A 241 -25.80 2.91 2.53
N ASN A 242 -25.10 2.50 3.59
CA ASN A 242 -24.24 1.31 3.57
C ASN A 242 -25.05 0.03 3.28
N PRO A 243 -24.46 -0.99 2.63
CA PRO A 243 -25.10 -2.29 2.46
C PRO A 243 -25.59 -2.85 3.80
N ASN A 244 -26.71 -3.59 3.77
CA ASN A 244 -27.34 -4.17 4.96
C ASN A 244 -27.85 -5.61 4.72
N HIS A 245 -27.65 -6.17 3.52
CA HIS A 245 -28.02 -7.54 3.18
C HIS A 245 -26.98 -8.19 2.28
N ALA A 246 -27.02 -9.52 2.18
CA ALA A 246 -26.18 -10.31 1.29
C ALA A 246 -27.02 -11.17 0.35
N TRP A 247 -26.58 -11.24 -0.90
CA TRP A 247 -27.24 -11.90 -2.03
C TRP A 247 -26.26 -12.76 -2.81
N LEU A 248 -26.81 -13.59 -3.70
CA LEU A 248 -26.06 -14.35 -4.68
C LEU A 248 -26.33 -13.83 -6.08
N VAL A 249 -25.29 -13.38 -6.78
CA VAL A 249 -25.37 -13.09 -8.21
C VAL A 249 -25.18 -14.39 -8.97
N VAL A 250 -26.24 -14.84 -9.65
CA VAL A 250 -26.31 -16.15 -10.31
C VAL A 250 -26.35 -16.05 -11.85
N GLY A 251 -26.18 -14.85 -12.38
CA GLY A 251 -26.26 -14.60 -13.81
C GLY A 251 -26.56 -13.15 -14.12
N TRP A 252 -26.85 -12.89 -15.39
CA TRP A 252 -27.16 -11.55 -15.87
C TRP A 252 -27.99 -11.59 -17.15
N ASN A 253 -28.61 -10.45 -17.46
CA ASN A 253 -29.29 -10.19 -18.72
C ASN A 253 -29.15 -8.71 -19.08
N ASP A 254 -28.36 -8.43 -20.13
CA ASP A 254 -28.05 -7.07 -20.59
C ASP A 254 -29.28 -6.31 -21.14
N PHE A 255 -30.41 -7.01 -21.31
CA PHE A 255 -31.62 -6.45 -21.88
C PHE A 255 -32.82 -6.43 -20.92
N THR A 256 -32.66 -6.82 -19.64
CA THR A 256 -33.74 -6.67 -18.65
C THR A 256 -34.03 -5.17 -18.46
N PRO A 257 -35.28 -4.70 -18.66
CA PRO A 257 -35.66 -3.32 -18.34
C PRO A 257 -35.84 -3.15 -16.82
N THR A 258 -35.09 -2.23 -16.22
CA THR A 258 -35.22 -1.84 -14.81
C THR A 258 -35.56 -0.36 -14.71
N LYS A 259 -35.85 0.12 -13.49
CA LYS A 259 -36.00 1.57 -13.23
C LYS A 259 -34.70 2.35 -13.49
N GLY A 260 -33.54 1.71 -13.30
CA GLY A 260 -32.22 2.32 -13.50
C GLY A 260 -31.72 2.29 -14.96
N GLY A 261 -32.31 1.48 -15.83
CA GLY A 261 -31.89 1.37 -17.23
C GLY A 261 -32.09 -0.02 -17.81
N LEU A 262 -31.40 -0.32 -18.91
CA LEU A 262 -31.31 -1.69 -19.42
C LEU A 262 -30.14 -2.41 -18.76
N GLY A 263 -30.36 -3.68 -18.43
CA GLY A 263 -29.35 -4.56 -17.89
C GLY A 263 -29.55 -4.83 -16.40
N ALA A 264 -29.50 -6.11 -16.04
CA ALA A 264 -29.65 -6.54 -14.66
C ALA A 264 -28.80 -7.78 -14.35
N TRP A 265 -28.34 -7.84 -13.12
CA TRP A 265 -27.87 -9.05 -12.46
C TRP A 265 -29.07 -9.92 -12.06
N ILE A 266 -28.97 -11.23 -12.27
CA ILE A 266 -29.97 -12.19 -11.78
C ILE A 266 -29.55 -12.58 -10.37
N ILE A 267 -30.44 -12.39 -9.41
CA ILE A 267 -30.13 -12.57 -7.99
C ILE A 267 -30.93 -13.74 -7.42
N LYS A 268 -30.24 -14.61 -6.66
CA LYS A 268 -30.86 -15.57 -5.74
C LYS A 268 -30.91 -14.96 -4.33
N ASN A 269 -32.10 -14.89 -3.75
CA ASN A 269 -32.32 -14.41 -2.38
C ASN A 269 -32.49 -15.60 -1.40
N SER A 270 -32.60 -15.30 -0.11
CA SER A 270 -32.73 -16.25 1.01
C SER A 270 -34.05 -16.11 1.76
N TRP A 271 -35.13 -15.76 1.07
CA TRP A 271 -36.46 -15.50 1.65
C TRP A 271 -37.54 -16.49 1.17
N SER A 272 -37.17 -17.76 1.01
CA SER A 272 -38.00 -18.83 0.39
C SER A 272 -38.16 -18.70 -1.13
N ASP A 273 -38.46 -19.83 -1.76
CA ASP A 273 -38.94 -19.96 -3.13
C ASP A 273 -40.39 -19.45 -3.33
N ASP A 274 -41.15 -19.21 -2.27
CA ASP A 274 -42.47 -18.56 -2.38
C ASP A 274 -42.38 -17.02 -2.58
N TRP A 275 -41.19 -16.42 -2.39
CA TRP A 275 -40.97 -14.98 -2.55
C TRP A 275 -40.64 -14.60 -4.00
N ALA A 276 -41.23 -13.51 -4.49
CA ALA A 276 -40.97 -12.95 -5.83
C ALA A 276 -41.17 -13.97 -6.98
N ASP A 277 -40.16 -14.18 -7.85
CA ASP A 277 -40.17 -15.16 -8.93
C ASP A 277 -39.34 -16.39 -8.53
N ASP A 278 -39.97 -17.31 -7.81
CA ASP A 278 -39.35 -18.54 -7.28
C ASP A 278 -38.11 -18.27 -6.42
N GLY A 279 -38.08 -17.16 -5.67
CA GLY A 279 -36.97 -16.69 -4.82
C GLY A 279 -35.89 -15.87 -5.55
N PHE A 280 -36.13 -15.46 -6.81
CA PHE A 280 -35.19 -14.69 -7.62
C PHE A 280 -35.72 -13.30 -7.98
N VAL A 281 -34.80 -12.35 -8.15
CA VAL A 281 -35.08 -10.96 -8.59
C VAL A 281 -34.00 -10.45 -9.54
N ASP A 282 -34.34 -9.57 -10.48
CA ASP A 282 -33.38 -8.91 -11.36
C ASP A 282 -32.94 -7.56 -10.74
N CYS A 283 -31.68 -7.45 -10.31
CA CYS A 283 -31.12 -6.21 -9.76
C CYS A 283 -30.45 -5.38 -10.87
N SER A 284 -30.84 -4.11 -11.01
CA SER A 284 -30.30 -3.20 -12.00
C SER A 284 -28.77 -3.10 -11.93
N TYR A 285 -28.08 -3.10 -13.08
CA TYR A 285 -26.65 -2.79 -13.13
C TYR A 285 -26.30 -1.40 -12.58
N MET A 286 -27.26 -0.48 -12.56
CA MET A 286 -27.07 0.89 -12.08
C MET A 286 -27.31 1.03 -10.58
N ASP A 287 -27.69 -0.04 -9.88
CA ASP A 287 -27.82 -0.03 -8.43
C ASP A 287 -26.51 0.41 -7.77
N THR A 288 -26.60 1.37 -6.84
CA THR A 288 -25.42 2.04 -6.28
C THR A 288 -24.71 1.23 -5.20
N LYS A 289 -25.30 0.12 -4.72
CA LYS A 289 -24.81 -0.64 -3.56
C LYS A 289 -24.66 -2.13 -3.79
N ILE A 290 -25.24 -2.69 -4.85
CA ILE A 290 -24.94 -4.08 -5.27
C ILE A 290 -23.44 -4.23 -5.54
N LEU A 291 -22.85 -5.35 -5.12
CA LEU A 291 -21.42 -5.64 -5.30
C LEU A 291 -20.51 -4.59 -4.63
N SER A 292 -20.98 -3.89 -3.59
CA SER A 292 -20.09 -3.05 -2.76
C SER A 292 -18.97 -3.91 -2.17
N ASP A 293 -19.31 -5.14 -1.80
CA ASP A 293 -18.39 -6.25 -1.54
C ASP A 293 -18.84 -7.43 -2.39
N ALA A 294 -17.88 -8.14 -2.98
CA ALA A 294 -18.13 -9.35 -3.75
C ALA A 294 -17.08 -10.41 -3.40
N ALA A 295 -17.50 -11.66 -3.26
CA ALA A 295 -16.61 -12.74 -2.85
C ALA A 295 -16.88 -14.05 -3.60
N GLN A 296 -15.83 -14.86 -3.73
CA GLN A 296 -15.85 -16.18 -4.32
C GLN A 296 -15.09 -17.18 -3.45
N PHE A 297 -15.68 -18.36 -3.26
CA PHE A 297 -15.08 -19.49 -2.53
C PHE A 297 -14.86 -20.64 -3.52
N HIS A 298 -13.77 -20.60 -4.29
CA HIS A 298 -13.60 -21.42 -5.49
C HIS A 298 -12.75 -22.69 -5.30
N THR A 299 -11.92 -22.77 -4.26
CA THR A 299 -11.00 -23.89 -4.08
C THR A 299 -11.67 -24.97 -3.24
N ILE A 300 -11.71 -26.19 -3.79
CA ILE A 300 -12.30 -27.37 -3.15
C ILE A 300 -11.16 -28.35 -2.88
N TRP A 301 -10.97 -28.73 -1.62
CA TRP A 301 -10.13 -29.88 -1.25
C TRP A 301 -10.99 -30.97 -0.61
N GLU A 302 -10.53 -32.21 -0.79
CA GLU A 302 -11.01 -33.32 0.01
C GLU A 302 -10.43 -33.24 1.44
N THR A 303 -11.16 -33.77 2.41
CA THR A 303 -10.82 -33.64 3.84
C THR A 303 -9.53 -34.36 4.23
N ASP A 304 -9.03 -35.26 3.39
CA ASP A 304 -7.78 -36.02 3.58
C ASP A 304 -6.57 -35.40 2.86
N GLU A 305 -6.74 -34.23 2.22
CA GLU A 305 -5.65 -33.50 1.57
C GLU A 305 -4.64 -32.93 2.58
N VAL A 306 -5.08 -32.67 3.81
CA VAL A 306 -4.27 -32.13 4.91
C VAL A 306 -4.50 -32.99 6.15
N ASP A 307 -3.42 -33.43 6.79
CA ASP A 307 -3.51 -34.17 8.05
C ASP A 307 -3.42 -33.22 9.26
N HIS A 308 -2.66 -32.11 9.16
CA HIS A 308 -2.59 -31.09 10.22
C HIS A 308 -2.56 -29.65 9.68
N LEU A 309 -3.26 -28.75 10.38
CA LEU A 309 -3.29 -27.31 10.15
C LEU A 309 -2.60 -26.58 11.30
N TYR A 310 -1.58 -25.78 10.98
CA TYR A 310 -0.88 -24.89 11.91
C TYR A 310 -1.30 -23.45 11.68
N MET A 311 -1.87 -22.80 12.71
CA MET A 311 -2.37 -21.43 12.66
C MET A 311 -2.54 -20.84 14.06
N TYR A 312 -2.56 -19.50 14.15
CA TYR A 312 -2.93 -18.74 15.36
C TYR A 312 -4.18 -17.88 15.14
N ASP A 313 -4.43 -17.46 13.90
CA ASP A 313 -5.46 -16.49 13.48
C ASP A 313 -6.87 -17.09 13.33
N LYS A 314 -7.53 -17.48 14.42
CA LYS A 314 -8.84 -18.15 14.35
C LYS A 314 -9.92 -17.30 13.67
N LEU A 315 -9.99 -16.01 13.94
CA LEU A 315 -10.89 -15.02 13.37
C LEU A 315 -10.34 -14.41 12.07
N GLY A 316 -9.18 -14.87 11.59
CA GLY A 316 -8.59 -14.43 10.32
C GLY A 316 -8.25 -12.93 10.31
N ALA A 317 -8.19 -12.36 9.11
CA ALA A 317 -7.69 -11.00 8.92
C ALA A 317 -8.74 -9.94 9.31
N LEU A 318 -8.43 -9.11 10.30
CA LEU A 318 -9.28 -8.04 10.83
C LEU A 318 -8.74 -6.65 10.51
N THR A 319 -7.42 -6.52 10.46
CA THR A 319 -6.69 -5.31 10.09
C THR A 319 -5.45 -5.67 9.27
N SER A 320 -4.63 -4.68 8.94
CA SER A 320 -3.29 -4.91 8.45
C SER A 320 -2.29 -3.88 8.97
N SER A 321 -1.00 -4.12 8.76
CA SER A 321 0.07 -3.20 9.14
C SER A 321 1.16 -3.08 8.08
N GLY A 322 2.03 -2.10 8.27
CA GLY A 322 3.16 -1.87 7.40
C GLY A 322 4.14 -0.84 7.92
N TYR A 323 5.01 -0.41 7.02
CA TYR A 323 6.27 0.28 7.35
C TYR A 323 6.48 1.53 6.49
N ALA A 324 5.38 2.13 6.01
CA ALA A 324 5.33 3.21 5.02
C ALA A 324 5.78 2.82 3.60
N ASP A 325 6.20 1.57 3.41
CA ASP A 325 6.54 0.96 2.13
C ASP A 325 5.49 -0.07 1.70
N PRO A 326 5.37 -0.35 0.40
CA PRO A 326 4.53 -1.45 -0.12
C PRO A 326 5.08 -2.84 0.21
N ILE A 327 6.25 -2.92 0.88
CA ILE A 327 6.90 -4.18 1.26
C ILE A 327 6.79 -4.37 2.77
N GLY A 328 6.41 -5.58 3.18
CA GLY A 328 6.43 -6.01 4.57
C GLY A 328 6.71 -7.50 4.69
N TYR A 329 7.24 -7.92 5.83
CA TYR A 329 7.55 -9.32 6.12
C TYR A 329 6.82 -9.76 7.37
N GLY A 330 6.17 -10.92 7.31
CA GLY A 330 5.66 -11.64 8.47
C GLY A 330 6.44 -12.93 8.69
N LEU A 331 6.63 -13.31 9.95
CA LEU A 331 7.28 -14.55 10.37
C LEU A 331 6.44 -15.22 11.44
N ALA A 332 6.00 -16.44 11.18
CA ALA A 332 5.26 -17.28 12.13
C ALA A 332 6.10 -18.51 12.51
N LYS A 333 6.15 -18.81 13.81
CA LYS A 333 6.77 -20.01 14.39
C LYS A 333 5.69 -21.06 14.66
N PHE A 334 5.93 -22.30 14.25
CA PHE A 334 5.10 -23.46 14.57
C PHE A 334 5.94 -24.58 15.17
N GLU A 335 5.30 -25.51 15.87
CA GLU A 335 5.95 -26.70 16.45
C GLU A 335 5.32 -27.98 15.89
N ALA A 336 6.09 -28.72 15.10
CA ALA A 336 5.75 -30.05 14.61
C ALA A 336 6.03 -31.11 15.70
N PRO A 337 5.02 -31.78 16.29
CA PRO A 337 5.25 -32.72 17.40
C PRO A 337 5.91 -34.02 16.95
N VAL A 338 5.84 -34.31 15.66
CA VAL A 338 6.44 -35.46 14.99
C VAL A 338 6.94 -35.03 13.62
N GLU A 339 7.77 -35.89 13.00
CA GLU A 339 8.24 -35.69 11.64
C GLU A 339 7.07 -35.76 10.64
N GLN A 340 6.92 -34.73 9.82
CA GLN A 340 5.84 -34.56 8.85
C GLN A 340 6.30 -33.70 7.67
N LEU A 341 5.51 -33.64 6.59
CA LEU A 341 5.81 -32.83 5.41
C LEU A 341 4.94 -31.58 5.36
N VAL A 342 5.54 -30.38 5.37
CA VAL A 342 4.84 -29.17 4.94
C VAL A 342 4.66 -29.23 3.44
N THR A 343 3.41 -29.13 2.97
CA THR A 343 3.06 -29.19 1.55
C THR A 343 2.48 -27.89 1.03
N LYS A 344 1.94 -27.05 1.92
CA LYS A 344 1.39 -25.74 1.57
C LYS A 344 1.62 -24.74 2.69
N VAL A 345 1.65 -23.47 2.29
CA VAL A 345 1.55 -22.31 3.19
C VAL A 345 0.37 -21.47 2.73
N GLY A 346 -0.37 -20.87 3.65
CA GLY A 346 -1.47 -19.96 3.32
C GLY A 346 -1.33 -18.63 4.04
N THR A 347 -1.86 -17.58 3.43
CA THR A 347 -2.04 -16.29 4.10
C THR A 347 -3.19 -15.50 3.51
N PHE A 348 -3.72 -14.55 4.28
CA PHE A 348 -4.58 -13.52 3.73
C PHE A 348 -3.76 -12.55 2.88
N VAL A 349 -4.38 -11.99 1.85
CA VAL A 349 -3.82 -10.93 1.02
C VAL A 349 -4.86 -9.83 0.97
N ASN A 350 -4.49 -8.62 1.37
CA ASN A 350 -5.43 -7.50 1.52
C ASN A 350 -5.35 -6.48 0.37
N ALA A 351 -4.47 -6.70 -0.62
CA ALA A 351 -4.32 -5.82 -1.76
C ALA A 351 -4.29 -6.58 -3.09
N GLN A 352 -4.88 -5.98 -4.12
CA GLN A 352 -4.88 -6.48 -5.49
C GLN A 352 -3.46 -6.44 -6.06
N GLY A 353 -3.06 -7.50 -6.76
CA GLY A 353 -1.74 -7.56 -7.42
C GLY A 353 -0.57 -7.77 -6.47
N THR A 354 -0.80 -8.18 -5.21
CA THR A 354 0.28 -8.48 -4.28
C THR A 354 1.15 -9.62 -4.80
N VAL A 355 2.47 -9.45 -4.70
CA VAL A 355 3.46 -10.49 -4.97
C VAL A 355 3.96 -11.05 -3.65
N ILE A 356 3.92 -12.38 -3.52
CA ILE A 356 4.31 -13.12 -2.33
C ILE A 356 5.59 -13.90 -2.56
N ASP A 357 6.50 -13.84 -1.57
CA ASP A 357 7.57 -14.83 -1.38
C ASP A 357 7.35 -15.58 -0.07
N VAL A 358 7.52 -16.90 -0.09
CA VAL A 358 7.41 -17.79 1.07
C VAL A 358 8.72 -18.52 1.27
N GLU A 359 9.22 -18.56 2.51
CA GLU A 359 10.41 -19.29 2.90
C GLU A 359 10.17 -20.04 4.22
N ILE A 360 10.65 -21.28 4.32
CA ILE A 360 10.51 -22.14 5.50
C ILE A 360 11.90 -22.43 6.06
N TYR A 361 12.10 -22.19 7.36
CA TYR A 361 13.35 -22.38 8.09
C TYR A 361 13.16 -23.32 9.29
N ASP A 362 14.23 -23.94 9.77
CA ASP A 362 14.20 -24.74 11.01
C ASP A 362 14.63 -23.97 12.27
N ASP A 363 15.25 -22.79 12.13
CA ASP A 363 15.82 -22.07 13.27
C ASP A 363 15.74 -20.54 13.14
N PHE A 364 15.53 -19.90 14.29
CA PHE A 364 15.49 -18.45 14.47
C PHE A 364 15.99 -18.11 15.89
N ASP A 365 17.06 -17.32 15.97
CA ASP A 365 17.67 -16.97 17.26
C ASP A 365 17.10 -15.68 17.89
N GLY A 366 16.07 -15.09 17.26
CA GLY A 366 15.50 -13.79 17.61
C GLY A 366 15.99 -12.64 16.71
N SER A 367 17.00 -12.88 15.88
CA SER A 367 17.52 -11.93 14.90
C SER A 367 17.64 -12.56 13.52
N ASP A 368 18.32 -13.69 13.41
CA ASP A 368 18.67 -14.32 12.14
C ASP A 368 17.93 -15.64 11.94
N LEU A 369 17.40 -15.82 10.73
CA LEU A 369 16.86 -17.09 10.26
C LEU A 369 17.99 -17.96 9.70
N SER A 370 18.01 -19.25 10.06
CA SER A 370 19.02 -20.18 9.57
C SER A 370 18.42 -21.51 9.10
N ASN A 371 19.19 -22.24 8.28
CA ASN A 371 18.78 -23.51 7.64
C ASN A 371 17.46 -23.39 6.86
N LEU A 372 17.50 -22.68 5.74
CA LEU A 372 16.39 -22.65 4.78
C LEU A 372 16.07 -24.08 4.31
N LEU A 373 14.86 -24.54 4.61
CA LEU A 373 14.36 -25.86 4.23
C LEU A 373 13.68 -25.82 2.86
N SER A 374 12.90 -24.77 2.57
CA SER A 374 12.15 -24.63 1.32
C SER A 374 11.82 -23.17 1.03
N SER A 375 11.66 -22.85 -0.25
CA SER A 375 11.20 -21.52 -0.66
C SER A 375 10.37 -21.57 -1.95
N ARG A 376 9.52 -20.57 -2.09
CA ARG A 376 8.78 -20.27 -3.31
C ARG A 376 8.63 -18.76 -3.41
N SER A 377 9.05 -18.19 -4.53
CA SER A 377 9.09 -16.73 -4.71
C SER A 377 8.31 -16.31 -5.95
N LYS A 378 7.98 -15.02 -6.02
CA LYS A 378 7.33 -14.37 -7.17
C LYS A 378 5.97 -15.02 -7.46
N ILE A 379 5.13 -15.10 -6.44
CA ILE A 379 3.75 -15.58 -6.56
C ILE A 379 2.82 -14.38 -6.68
N LEU A 380 2.25 -14.15 -7.86
CA LEU A 380 1.27 -13.09 -8.08
C LEU A 380 -0.10 -13.52 -7.54
N VAL A 381 -0.68 -12.70 -6.66
CA VAL A 381 -2.05 -12.83 -6.16
C VAL A 381 -2.88 -11.71 -6.75
N GLU A 382 -3.74 -12.06 -7.71
CA GLU A 382 -4.50 -11.07 -8.49
C GLU A 382 -5.53 -10.32 -7.64
N TYR A 383 -6.24 -11.01 -6.74
CA TYR A 383 -7.32 -10.43 -5.94
C TYR A 383 -7.08 -10.66 -4.44
N PRO A 384 -7.48 -9.71 -3.57
CA PRO A 384 -7.45 -9.91 -2.12
C PRO A 384 -8.24 -11.15 -1.68
N GLY A 385 -7.89 -11.73 -0.54
CA GLY A 385 -8.55 -12.89 0.05
C GLY A 385 -7.57 -13.85 0.72
N PHE A 386 -8.09 -14.94 1.27
CA PHE A 386 -7.23 -16.00 1.80
C PHE A 386 -6.78 -16.92 0.66
N THR A 387 -5.46 -17.08 0.50
CA THR A 387 -4.87 -17.86 -0.58
C THR A 387 -3.88 -18.88 -0.04
N THR A 388 -3.70 -20.00 -0.74
CA THR A 388 -2.71 -21.02 -0.39
C THR A 388 -1.73 -21.25 -1.52
N PHE A 389 -0.51 -21.61 -1.15
CA PHE A 389 0.60 -21.82 -2.05
C PHE A 389 1.16 -23.21 -1.83
N ASP A 390 1.19 -24.02 -2.88
CA ASP A 390 1.95 -25.28 -2.86
C ASP A 390 3.43 -24.97 -2.60
N ILE A 391 4.05 -25.74 -1.72
CA ILE A 391 5.49 -25.70 -1.46
C ILE A 391 6.05 -27.08 -1.81
N THR A 392 7.30 -27.13 -2.28
CA THR A 392 8.00 -28.42 -2.42
C THR A 392 7.91 -29.16 -1.09
N PRO A 393 7.37 -30.40 -1.02
CA PRO A 393 7.19 -31.10 0.23
C PRO A 393 8.48 -31.13 1.05
N THR A 394 8.40 -30.65 2.28
CA THR A 394 9.58 -30.40 3.10
C THR A 394 9.38 -30.96 4.50
N GLU A 395 10.33 -31.76 4.96
CA GLU A 395 10.29 -32.40 6.28
C GLU A 395 10.51 -31.35 7.38
N VAL A 396 9.65 -31.38 8.40
CA VAL A 396 9.76 -30.57 9.62
C VAL A 396 9.57 -31.46 10.85
N ASN A 397 10.29 -31.15 11.93
CA ASN A 397 10.22 -31.85 13.21
C ASN A 397 10.69 -30.91 14.34
N GLY A 398 9.83 -30.63 15.31
CA GLY A 398 10.02 -29.56 16.28
C GLY A 398 9.69 -28.19 15.70
N ASP A 399 10.38 -27.16 16.17
CA ASP A 399 10.17 -25.78 15.72
C ASP A 399 10.47 -25.62 14.22
N PHE A 400 9.61 -24.90 13.52
CA PHE A 400 9.86 -24.43 12.16
C PHE A 400 9.23 -23.05 11.96
N TYR A 401 9.79 -22.27 11.04
CA TYR A 401 9.44 -20.87 10.86
C TYR A 401 9.02 -20.62 9.42
N VAL A 402 7.87 -19.99 9.24
CA VAL A 402 7.33 -19.62 7.93
C VAL A 402 7.44 -18.11 7.79
N LYS A 403 8.33 -17.67 6.90
CA LYS A 403 8.49 -16.27 6.51
C LYS A 403 7.69 -16.00 5.25
N VAL A 404 6.90 -14.93 5.26
CA VAL A 404 6.17 -14.42 4.11
C VAL A 404 6.58 -12.98 3.86
N LYS A 405 7.06 -12.69 2.64
CA LYS A 405 7.22 -11.33 2.13
C LYS A 405 5.98 -10.95 1.35
N TYR A 406 5.40 -9.82 1.70
CA TYR A 406 4.31 -9.18 1.00
C TYR A 406 4.86 -7.99 0.25
N TYR A 407 4.63 -7.94 -1.06
CA TYR A 407 4.83 -6.74 -1.86
C TYR A 407 3.50 -6.34 -2.49
N SER A 408 2.90 -5.26 -2.01
CA SER A 408 1.56 -4.78 -2.40
C SER A 408 1.68 -3.40 -3.06
N PRO A 409 1.91 -3.33 -4.39
CA PRO A 409 2.07 -2.05 -5.07
C PRO A 409 0.93 -1.08 -4.81
N GLY A 410 1.28 0.17 -4.46
CA GLY A 410 0.29 1.22 -4.18
C GLY A 410 -0.37 1.13 -2.80
N PHE A 411 0.04 0.18 -1.95
CA PHE A 411 -0.55 -0.02 -0.63
C PHE A 411 0.48 -0.29 0.47
N ASN A 412 0.57 0.63 1.44
CA ASN A 412 1.66 0.66 2.43
C ASN A 412 1.38 -0.15 3.72
N PHE A 413 0.31 -0.95 3.74
CA PHE A 413 -0.04 -1.81 4.88
C PHE A 413 -0.19 -3.29 4.46
N PRO A 414 0.87 -3.91 3.90
CA PRO A 414 0.77 -5.18 3.20
C PRO A 414 0.65 -6.40 4.12
N ILE A 415 0.84 -6.27 5.44
CA ILE A 415 0.88 -7.40 6.38
C ILE A 415 -0.51 -7.56 7.03
N PRO A 416 -1.30 -8.59 6.70
CA PRO A 416 -2.59 -8.85 7.34
C PRO A 416 -2.46 -9.37 8.77
N LEU A 417 -3.39 -8.97 9.64
CA LEU A 417 -3.36 -9.27 11.07
C LEU A 417 -4.75 -9.61 11.61
N GLU A 418 -4.78 -10.47 12.62
CA GLU A 418 -5.88 -10.64 13.56
C GLU A 418 -5.55 -9.87 14.84
N GLU A 419 -6.42 -8.95 15.25
CA GLU A 419 -6.26 -8.13 16.47
C GLU A 419 -7.59 -7.98 17.22
N PHE A 420 -7.53 -7.49 18.46
CA PHE A 420 -8.73 -7.12 19.22
C PHE A 420 -9.46 -5.94 18.57
N ILE A 421 -10.77 -6.07 18.37
CA ILE A 421 -11.65 -4.98 17.96
C ILE A 421 -12.82 -4.94 18.94
N GLU A 422 -12.92 -3.83 19.68
CA GLU A 422 -13.95 -3.64 20.71
C GLU A 422 -15.36 -3.96 20.18
N GLU A 423 -16.12 -4.72 20.98
CA GLU A 423 -17.46 -5.23 20.66
C GLU A 423 -17.57 -6.14 19.43
N TYR A 424 -16.52 -6.39 18.64
CA TYR A 424 -16.59 -7.16 17.39
C TYR A 424 -15.77 -8.46 17.42
N ALA A 425 -14.51 -8.39 17.84
CA ALA A 425 -13.58 -9.52 17.79
C ALA A 425 -12.65 -9.53 19.01
N ASN A 426 -12.51 -10.70 19.62
CA ASN A 426 -11.70 -10.93 20.81
C ASN A 426 -10.82 -12.18 20.62
N PRO A 427 -9.79 -12.08 19.76
CA PRO A 427 -8.92 -13.20 19.46
C PRO A 427 -8.03 -13.56 20.66
N VAL A 428 -7.59 -14.82 20.71
CA VAL A 428 -6.52 -15.22 21.62
C VAL A 428 -5.20 -14.88 20.96
N ILE A 429 -4.45 -13.94 21.53
CA ILE A 429 -3.13 -13.59 21.01
C ILE A 429 -2.04 -14.44 21.65
N ASP A 430 -1.34 -15.23 20.83
CA ASP A 430 -0.28 -16.11 21.27
C ASP A 430 1.06 -15.36 21.41
N THR A 431 1.84 -15.67 22.45
CA THR A 431 3.12 -15.00 22.71
C THR A 431 4.31 -15.80 22.19
N GLY A 432 5.31 -15.13 21.61
CA GLY A 432 6.57 -15.74 21.17
C GLY A 432 6.47 -16.55 19.88
N VAL A 433 5.44 -16.26 19.06
CA VAL A 433 5.16 -17.03 17.85
C VAL A 433 5.11 -16.20 16.56
N ASN A 434 4.95 -14.88 16.65
CA ASN A 434 4.79 -13.99 15.49
C ASN A 434 5.73 -12.78 15.51
N TRP A 435 6.27 -12.41 14.35
CA TRP A 435 7.09 -11.21 14.15
C TRP A 435 6.82 -10.53 12.81
N THR A 436 6.95 -9.21 12.79
CA THR A 436 6.91 -8.39 11.57
C THR A 436 8.24 -7.68 11.33
N SER A 437 8.55 -7.40 10.07
CA SER A 437 9.76 -6.67 9.69
C SER A 437 9.56 -5.88 8.42
N ALA A 438 10.28 -4.77 8.27
CA ALA A 438 10.37 -4.01 7.02
C ALA A 438 11.44 -4.56 6.06
N ASN A 439 12.43 -5.29 6.58
CA ASN A 439 13.65 -5.64 5.84
C ASN A 439 14.11 -7.09 6.04
N ALA A 440 13.33 -7.91 6.76
CA ALA A 440 13.66 -9.29 7.13
C ALA A 440 14.96 -9.48 7.94
N ALA A 441 15.45 -8.41 8.57
CA ALA A 441 16.63 -8.43 9.44
C ALA A 441 16.31 -7.89 10.84
N ASN A 442 15.47 -6.85 10.92
CA ASN A 442 15.00 -6.28 12.17
C ASN A 442 13.57 -6.75 12.44
N TRP A 443 13.42 -7.77 13.29
CA TRP A 443 12.14 -8.36 13.63
C TRP A 443 11.52 -7.72 14.86
N ASN A 444 10.28 -7.24 14.73
CA ASN A 444 9.46 -6.76 15.83
C ASN A 444 8.50 -7.88 16.22
N SER A 445 8.45 -8.22 17.50
CA SER A 445 7.44 -9.15 18.02
C SER A 445 6.05 -8.51 17.88
N SER A 446 5.11 -9.22 17.25
CA SER A 446 3.69 -8.79 17.16
C SER A 446 2.88 -9.13 18.42
N ASN A 447 3.53 -9.69 19.44
CA ASN A 447 2.88 -10.14 20.67
C ASN A 447 2.63 -8.96 21.64
N PRO A 448 1.62 -9.05 22.53
CA PRO A 448 1.24 -7.95 23.42
C PRO A 448 2.38 -7.58 24.38
N ASP A 449 2.44 -6.31 24.77
CA ASP A 449 3.30 -5.85 25.86
C ASP A 449 2.94 -6.64 27.13
N PRO A 450 3.90 -7.20 27.88
CA PRO A 450 3.64 -7.83 29.18
C PRO A 450 2.87 -6.97 30.19
N GLU A 451 2.82 -5.65 30.00
CA GLU A 451 2.06 -4.69 30.80
C GLU A 451 0.66 -4.36 30.22
N ASN A 452 0.35 -4.77 28.99
CA ASN A 452 -0.95 -4.57 28.32
C ASN A 452 -1.34 -5.78 27.44
N GLU A 453 -2.05 -6.75 28.02
CA GLU A 453 -2.42 -8.03 27.38
C GLU A 453 -3.34 -7.88 26.15
N ASP A 454 -3.93 -6.70 25.92
CA ASP A 454 -4.89 -6.42 24.84
C ASP A 454 -4.24 -5.78 23.57
N GLU A 455 -2.93 -5.52 23.55
CA GLU A 455 -2.21 -4.81 22.45
C GLU A 455 -1.40 -5.75 21.52
N GLY A 456 -1.85 -6.98 21.32
CA GLY A 456 -1.14 -7.97 20.51
C GLY A 456 -1.88 -8.37 19.23
N GLU A 457 -1.15 -8.98 18.29
CA GLU A 457 -1.65 -9.33 16.96
C GLU A 457 -1.17 -10.72 16.53
N ASN A 458 -2.04 -11.50 15.89
CA ASN A 458 -1.65 -12.72 15.20
C ASN A 458 -1.47 -12.47 13.70
N LEU A 459 -0.40 -13.02 13.13
CA LEU A 459 -0.23 -13.04 11.68
C LEU A 459 -1.19 -14.05 11.07
N THR A 460 -1.76 -13.72 9.92
CA THR A 460 -2.64 -14.65 9.19
C THR A 460 -1.87 -15.67 8.37
N ILE A 461 -0.73 -16.17 8.86
CA ILE A 461 0.13 -17.14 8.19
C ILE A 461 -0.22 -18.53 8.70
N ARG A 462 -0.39 -19.49 7.79
CA ARG A 462 -0.72 -20.89 8.11
C ARG A 462 0.17 -21.88 7.39
N ALA A 463 0.41 -23.03 7.99
CA ALA A 463 1.10 -24.16 7.35
C ALA A 463 0.23 -25.41 7.36
N TYR A 464 0.25 -26.16 6.24
CA TYR A 464 -0.54 -27.37 6.05
C TYR A 464 0.40 -28.55 5.85
N THR A 465 0.23 -29.59 6.66
CA THR A 465 1.13 -30.74 6.66
C THR A 465 0.40 -32.05 6.41
N VAL A 466 1.19 -33.04 5.97
CA VAL A 466 0.78 -34.44 5.84
C VAL A 466 1.75 -35.35 6.58
N ASP A 467 1.24 -36.47 7.09
CA ASP A 467 2.04 -37.48 7.78
C ASP A 467 2.98 -38.20 6.81
N ILE A 468 4.25 -38.35 7.21
CA ILE A 468 5.24 -39.07 6.41
C ILE A 468 4.91 -40.56 6.33
N GLY A 469 5.06 -41.11 5.13
CA GLY A 469 4.91 -42.55 4.88
C GLY A 469 3.47 -42.99 4.68
N THR A 470 2.51 -42.08 4.77
CA THR A 470 1.19 -42.26 4.18
C THR A 470 1.30 -42.04 2.67
N VAL A 471 0.87 -43.03 1.88
CA VAL A 471 0.92 -42.89 0.42
C VAL A 471 -0.21 -41.93 0.01
N LYS A 472 0.16 -40.72 -0.40
CA LYS A 472 -0.77 -39.65 -0.83
C LYS A 472 -0.54 -39.29 -2.30
N ALA A 473 -1.59 -39.05 -3.06
CA ALA A 473 -1.60 -38.66 -4.47
C ALA A 473 -1.22 -37.18 -4.67
N LEU A 474 -0.12 -36.73 -4.06
CA LEU A 474 0.28 -35.33 -4.15
C LEU A 474 0.88 -35.04 -5.54
N PHE A 475 0.44 -33.95 -6.17
CA PHE A 475 1.01 -33.49 -7.44
C PHE A 475 0.89 -31.98 -7.60
N GLU A 476 1.69 -31.46 -8.51
CA GLU A 476 1.69 -30.07 -8.97
C GLU A 476 1.77 -29.98 -10.50
N ALA A 477 1.46 -28.80 -11.03
CA ALA A 477 1.74 -28.39 -12.39
C ALA A 477 2.73 -27.22 -12.39
N ASP A 478 3.56 -27.13 -13.43
CA ASP A 478 4.50 -26.02 -13.63
C ASP A 478 3.82 -24.66 -13.89
N LYS A 479 2.57 -24.67 -14.35
CA LYS A 479 1.74 -23.49 -14.57
C LYS A 479 0.26 -23.81 -14.37
N THR A 480 -0.52 -22.82 -13.97
CA THR A 480 -2.00 -22.90 -13.81
C THR A 480 -2.75 -22.17 -14.92
N THR A 481 -2.05 -21.47 -15.81
CA THR A 481 -2.58 -20.83 -17.02
C THR A 481 -1.74 -21.27 -18.22
N ALA A 482 -2.40 -21.68 -19.30
CA ALA A 482 -1.73 -22.22 -20.48
C ALA A 482 -2.40 -21.77 -21.80
N CYS A 483 -1.61 -21.29 -22.74
CA CYS A 483 -2.04 -21.07 -24.11
C CYS A 483 -2.49 -22.39 -24.74
N LEU A 484 -3.51 -22.35 -25.59
CA LEU A 484 -4.02 -23.52 -26.31
C LEU A 484 -2.88 -24.27 -27.02
N ASN A 485 -2.82 -25.60 -26.83
CA ASN A 485 -1.75 -26.49 -27.30
C ASN A 485 -0.33 -26.23 -26.75
N SER A 486 -0.15 -25.33 -25.80
CA SER A 486 1.11 -25.23 -25.05
C SER A 486 1.24 -26.39 -24.05
N THR A 487 2.48 -26.69 -23.66
CA THR A 487 2.79 -27.79 -22.74
C THR A 487 2.62 -27.35 -21.30
N VAL A 488 1.94 -28.19 -20.51
CA VAL A 488 1.89 -28.16 -19.05
C VAL A 488 2.60 -29.42 -18.53
N THR A 489 3.45 -29.27 -17.53
CA THR A 489 4.21 -30.36 -16.92
C THR A 489 3.61 -30.70 -15.56
N TYR A 490 3.14 -31.94 -15.39
CA TYR A 490 2.65 -32.45 -14.11
C TYR A 490 3.70 -33.29 -13.41
N THR A 491 3.93 -33.04 -12.13
CA THR A 491 4.93 -33.71 -11.31
C THR A 491 4.27 -34.33 -10.08
N PHE A 492 4.52 -35.62 -9.85
CA PHE A 492 4.18 -36.27 -8.58
C PHE A 492 5.11 -35.77 -7.48
N LEU A 493 4.53 -35.36 -6.36
CA LEU A 493 5.22 -34.92 -5.16
C LEU A 493 5.36 -36.12 -4.21
N GLU A 494 6.61 -36.51 -3.92
CA GLU A 494 6.89 -37.75 -3.19
C GLU A 494 6.39 -37.70 -1.74
N ASN A 495 5.39 -38.52 -1.41
CA ASN A 495 5.09 -38.94 -0.04
C ASN A 495 4.88 -40.46 -0.02
N GLY A 496 5.87 -41.19 0.51
CA GLY A 496 5.94 -42.65 0.40
C GLY A 496 6.33 -43.16 -0.99
N THR A 497 6.16 -44.46 -1.24
CA THR A 497 6.51 -45.10 -2.52
C THR A 497 5.32 -45.89 -3.06
N PRO A 498 4.42 -45.24 -3.83
CA PRO A 498 3.29 -45.93 -4.44
C PRO A 498 3.74 -47.03 -5.41
N ALA A 499 3.01 -48.14 -5.43
CA ALA A 499 3.21 -49.25 -6.36
C ALA A 499 2.57 -48.99 -7.74
N SER A 500 1.55 -48.13 -7.81
CA SER A 500 0.83 -47.81 -9.05
C SER A 500 0.34 -46.37 -9.10
N TYR A 501 0.19 -45.85 -10.33
CA TYR A 501 -0.24 -44.49 -10.64
C TYR A 501 -1.36 -44.55 -11.70
N SER A 502 -2.35 -43.70 -11.57
CA SER A 502 -3.40 -43.50 -12.57
C SER A 502 -3.70 -42.01 -12.67
N TRP A 503 -3.17 -41.39 -13.71
CA TRP A 503 -3.39 -39.98 -14.04
C TRP A 503 -4.55 -39.85 -15.01
N ASP A 504 -5.43 -38.88 -14.75
CA ASP A 504 -6.37 -38.31 -15.70
C ASP A 504 -6.10 -36.81 -15.82
N PHE A 505 -5.69 -36.38 -17.01
CA PHE A 505 -5.38 -34.97 -17.28
C PHE A 505 -6.60 -34.19 -17.75
N GLY A 506 -7.77 -34.81 -17.83
CA GLY A 506 -9.03 -34.12 -18.14
C GLY A 506 -9.28 -33.87 -19.63
N GLU A 507 -10.32 -33.10 -19.91
CA GLU A 507 -10.85 -32.91 -21.26
C GLU A 507 -9.85 -32.23 -22.21
N GLY A 508 -9.71 -32.80 -23.41
CA GLY A 508 -8.86 -32.25 -24.46
C GLY A 508 -7.36 -32.46 -24.24
N ALA A 509 -6.96 -33.20 -23.20
CA ALA A 509 -5.57 -33.50 -22.89
C ALA A 509 -4.95 -34.53 -23.85
N SER A 510 -3.67 -34.33 -24.18
CA SER A 510 -2.83 -35.27 -24.93
C SER A 510 -1.44 -35.39 -24.29
N PRO A 511 -1.06 -36.56 -23.73
CA PRO A 511 -1.91 -37.74 -23.53
C PRO A 511 -3.06 -37.43 -22.57
N ALA A 512 -4.20 -38.14 -22.70
CA ALA A 512 -5.35 -37.96 -21.80
C ALA A 512 -5.11 -38.58 -20.42
N THR A 513 -4.34 -39.67 -20.36
CA THR A 513 -4.06 -40.43 -19.14
C THR A 513 -2.62 -40.91 -19.13
N ALA A 514 -2.07 -41.18 -17.94
CA ALA A 514 -0.79 -41.85 -17.77
C ALA A 514 -0.79 -42.81 -16.57
N ASN A 515 0.13 -43.77 -16.54
CA ASN A 515 0.20 -44.79 -15.50
C ASN A 515 1.60 -44.96 -14.88
N SER A 516 2.47 -43.97 -15.09
CA SER A 516 3.79 -43.91 -14.47
C SER A 516 3.89 -42.66 -13.58
N LYS A 517 4.95 -42.62 -12.76
CA LYS A 517 5.20 -41.55 -11.79
C LYS A 517 5.26 -40.14 -12.42
N GLY A 518 5.67 -40.02 -13.68
CA GLY A 518 5.97 -38.74 -14.32
C GLY A 518 7.43 -38.28 -14.09
N PRO A 519 7.76 -37.00 -14.35
CA PRO A 519 6.84 -35.95 -14.78
C PRO A 519 6.22 -36.21 -16.15
N HIS A 520 5.02 -35.66 -16.40
CA HIS A 520 4.27 -35.82 -17.64
C HIS A 520 4.09 -34.49 -18.34
N GLN A 521 4.47 -34.42 -19.62
CA GLN A 521 4.19 -33.27 -20.48
C GLN A 521 2.86 -33.49 -21.19
N VAL A 522 1.92 -32.57 -21.01
CA VAL A 522 0.55 -32.65 -21.50
C VAL A 522 0.21 -31.38 -22.26
N THR A 523 -0.47 -31.50 -23.40
CA THR A 523 -1.05 -30.38 -24.13
C THR A 523 -2.57 -30.47 -24.15
N TYR A 524 -3.24 -29.32 -24.27
CA TYR A 524 -4.70 -29.24 -24.32
C TYR A 524 -5.18 -28.67 -25.65
N SER A 525 -6.11 -29.38 -26.31
CA SER A 525 -6.67 -28.98 -27.61
C SER A 525 -7.97 -28.18 -27.53
N THR A 526 -8.52 -27.96 -26.33
CA THR A 526 -9.76 -27.21 -26.10
C THR A 526 -9.53 -26.13 -25.05
N GLU A 527 -10.19 -24.98 -25.22
CA GLU A 527 -10.21 -23.90 -24.22
C GLU A 527 -10.99 -24.30 -22.96
N GLY A 528 -10.90 -23.47 -21.93
CA GLY A 528 -11.59 -23.62 -20.66
C GLY A 528 -10.76 -24.36 -19.61
N ARG A 529 -11.30 -24.37 -18.39
CA ARG A 529 -10.59 -24.88 -17.22
C ARG A 529 -10.56 -26.41 -17.16
N LYS A 530 -9.42 -26.98 -16.81
CA LYS A 530 -9.15 -28.43 -16.84
C LYS A 530 -9.05 -28.99 -15.43
N THR A 531 -9.86 -30.00 -15.15
CA THR A 531 -9.77 -30.79 -13.92
C THR A 531 -8.79 -31.92 -14.11
N VAL A 532 -7.83 -32.06 -13.18
CA VAL A 532 -6.78 -33.07 -13.23
C VAL A 532 -6.87 -33.94 -11.98
N SER A 533 -6.74 -35.25 -12.13
CA SER A 533 -6.70 -36.17 -10.99
C SER A 533 -5.55 -37.17 -11.08
N LEU A 534 -5.07 -37.57 -9.91
CA LEU A 534 -4.13 -38.64 -9.72
C LEU A 534 -4.69 -39.61 -8.68
N THR A 535 -4.77 -40.89 -9.03
CA THR A 535 -4.97 -41.97 -8.06
C THR A 535 -3.68 -42.76 -7.89
N VAL A 536 -3.26 -42.98 -6.64
CA VAL A 536 -2.15 -43.85 -6.28
C VAL A 536 -2.65 -45.09 -5.53
N ASP A 537 -2.07 -46.25 -5.86
CA ASP A 537 -2.41 -47.56 -5.27
C ASP A 537 -3.90 -47.96 -5.31
N GLY A 538 -4.68 -47.28 -6.16
CA GLY A 538 -6.10 -47.53 -6.37
C GLY A 538 -7.01 -47.10 -5.22
N SER A 539 -6.48 -46.42 -4.20
CA SER A 539 -7.24 -46.03 -3.00
C SER A 539 -7.18 -44.55 -2.67
N ASP A 540 -6.05 -43.89 -2.92
CA ASP A 540 -5.86 -42.48 -2.58
C ASP A 540 -5.93 -41.67 -3.87
N THR A 541 -6.88 -40.73 -3.94
CA THR A 541 -7.14 -39.92 -5.13
C THR A 541 -7.14 -38.45 -4.78
N ARG A 542 -6.32 -37.68 -5.50
CA ARG A 542 -6.36 -36.22 -5.44
C ARG A 542 -6.93 -35.68 -6.73
N THR A 543 -7.97 -34.85 -6.62
CA THR A 543 -8.58 -34.13 -7.73
C THR A 543 -8.34 -32.65 -7.54
N ARG A 544 -7.71 -31.99 -8.52
CA ARG A 544 -7.64 -30.53 -8.57
C ARG A 544 -8.68 -30.04 -9.58
N TYR A 545 -9.79 -29.52 -9.07
CA TYR A 545 -10.90 -28.99 -9.86
C TYR A 545 -10.49 -27.75 -10.63
N GLN A 546 -10.73 -27.73 -11.95
CA GLN A 546 -10.51 -26.56 -12.80
C GLN A 546 -9.11 -25.93 -12.62
N TYR A 547 -8.11 -26.79 -12.46
CA TYR A 547 -6.75 -26.46 -12.05
C TYR A 547 -5.97 -25.65 -13.09
N ILE A 548 -6.12 -26.00 -14.37
CA ILE A 548 -5.45 -25.30 -15.47
C ILE A 548 -6.46 -24.52 -16.28
N ASP A 549 -6.28 -23.20 -16.40
CA ASP A 549 -7.02 -22.37 -17.34
C ASP A 549 -6.33 -22.39 -18.71
N VAL A 550 -7.02 -22.95 -19.72
CA VAL A 550 -6.51 -23.03 -21.09
C VAL A 550 -7.23 -22.02 -21.97
N SER A 551 -6.50 -21.08 -22.57
CA SER A 551 -7.07 -20.00 -23.38
C SER A 551 -6.29 -19.79 -24.68
N THR A 552 -6.92 -19.15 -25.67
CA THR A 552 -6.24 -18.64 -26.87
C THR A 552 -5.53 -17.31 -26.65
N GLU A 553 -5.64 -16.74 -25.46
CA GLU A 553 -4.97 -15.52 -25.01
C GLU A 553 -4.19 -15.79 -23.71
N ILE A 554 -3.18 -14.97 -23.42
CA ILE A 554 -2.48 -14.93 -22.13
C ILE A 554 -2.58 -13.52 -21.55
N ASN A 555 -2.39 -13.38 -20.25
CA ASN A 555 -2.42 -12.10 -19.57
C ASN A 555 -1.02 -11.80 -19.01
N VAL A 556 -0.27 -10.93 -19.69
CA VAL A 556 1.02 -10.44 -19.23
C VAL A 556 0.78 -9.25 -18.33
N VAL A 557 1.28 -9.35 -17.10
CA VAL A 557 1.02 -8.37 -16.03
C VAL A 557 2.32 -7.95 -15.37
N ILE A 558 2.51 -6.65 -15.23
CA ILE A 558 3.38 -5.99 -14.26
C ILE A 558 2.48 -5.58 -13.09
N PRO A 559 2.76 -5.98 -11.84
CA PRO A 559 1.94 -5.61 -10.68
C PRO A 559 1.79 -4.09 -10.48
N GLU A 560 2.77 -3.33 -10.93
CA GLU A 560 2.83 -1.87 -10.85
C GLU A 560 2.34 -1.20 -12.14
N ASP A 561 1.52 -0.17 -11.98
CA ASP A 561 1.16 0.75 -13.06
C ASP A 561 2.16 1.89 -13.17
N THR A 562 2.58 2.39 -12.02
CA THR A 562 3.54 3.47 -11.93
C THR A 562 4.45 3.29 -10.74
N ILE A 563 5.76 3.41 -10.97
CA ILE A 563 6.75 3.51 -9.90
C ILE A 563 7.23 4.96 -9.88
N THR A 564 7.07 5.63 -8.75
CA THR A 564 7.67 6.95 -8.50
C THR A 564 8.73 6.77 -7.44
N ALA A 565 9.99 7.07 -7.77
CA ALA A 565 11.10 6.83 -6.86
C ALA A 565 12.16 7.94 -6.97
N PRO A 566 12.89 8.23 -5.88
CA PRO A 566 14.04 9.13 -5.92
C PRO A 566 15.18 8.53 -6.77
N HIS A 567 16.26 9.27 -7.03
CA HIS A 567 17.44 8.67 -7.64
C HIS A 567 18.13 7.75 -6.64
N GLY A 568 18.25 6.47 -7.00
CA GLY A 568 18.64 5.40 -6.09
C GLY A 568 19.23 4.20 -6.84
N PRO A 569 19.43 3.05 -6.18
CA PRO A 569 19.95 1.85 -6.83
C PRO A 569 19.00 1.31 -7.90
N GLU A 570 19.51 0.42 -8.75
CA GLU A 570 18.77 -0.35 -9.77
C GLU A 570 17.39 -0.82 -9.27
N TYR A 571 16.32 -0.48 -10.01
CA TYR A 571 14.94 -0.87 -9.68
C TYR A 571 14.58 -2.21 -10.31
N GLU A 572 14.36 -3.25 -9.50
CA GLU A 572 13.91 -4.55 -10.00
C GLU A 572 12.42 -4.51 -10.35
N VAL A 573 12.09 -4.87 -11.59
CA VAL A 573 10.70 -4.98 -12.11
C VAL A 573 10.47 -6.42 -12.56
N THR A 574 9.33 -7.00 -12.20
CA THR A 574 8.96 -8.36 -12.59
C THR A 574 7.62 -8.40 -13.31
N ALA A 575 7.57 -9.11 -14.44
CA ALA A 575 6.36 -9.44 -15.17
C ALA A 575 5.97 -10.92 -15.00
N PHE A 576 4.66 -11.18 -15.12
CA PHE A 576 4.04 -12.49 -14.91
C PHE A 576 3.17 -12.90 -16.12
N GLY A 577 2.75 -14.17 -16.16
CA GLY A 577 1.73 -14.66 -17.09
C GLY A 577 2.22 -15.23 -18.43
N ALA A 578 3.53 -15.30 -18.66
CA ALA A 578 4.14 -15.88 -19.86
C ALA A 578 5.34 -16.79 -19.57
N ASP A 579 5.76 -17.58 -20.57
CA ASP A 579 6.93 -18.47 -20.47
C ASP A 579 8.24 -17.73 -20.87
N ALA A 580 8.14 -16.68 -21.69
CA ALA A 580 9.27 -15.86 -22.12
C ALA A 580 8.84 -14.39 -22.26
N TYR A 581 9.79 -13.48 -22.04
CA TYR A 581 9.53 -12.02 -21.97
C TYR A 581 10.62 -11.24 -22.69
N VAL A 582 10.22 -10.14 -23.34
CA VAL A 582 11.11 -9.17 -23.99
C VAL A 582 10.70 -7.76 -23.57
N TRP A 583 11.66 -6.96 -23.13
CA TRP A 583 11.45 -5.61 -22.58
C TRP A 583 11.96 -4.52 -23.52
N THR A 584 11.24 -3.40 -23.60
CA THR A 584 11.62 -2.25 -24.41
C THR A 584 11.23 -0.91 -23.75
N PRO A 585 12.02 0.16 -23.91
CA PRO A 585 13.33 0.22 -24.57
C PRO A 585 14.44 -0.40 -23.69
N SER A 586 15.53 -0.88 -24.32
CA SER A 586 16.65 -1.54 -23.62
C SER A 586 17.71 -0.58 -23.08
N GLU A 587 17.55 0.73 -23.25
CA GLU A 587 18.60 1.74 -23.01
C GLU A 587 18.99 1.88 -21.52
N PHE A 588 18.10 1.48 -20.60
CA PHE A 588 18.27 1.61 -19.14
C PHE A 588 18.06 0.26 -18.41
N LEU A 589 18.12 -0.85 -19.15
CA LEU A 589 17.88 -2.18 -18.60
C LEU A 589 19.19 -2.97 -18.51
N ASP A 590 19.36 -3.73 -17.43
CA ASP A 590 20.47 -4.67 -17.29
C ASP A 590 20.40 -5.82 -18.32
N THR A 591 19.17 -6.26 -18.65
CA THR A 591 18.82 -7.23 -19.68
C THR A 591 17.48 -6.85 -20.33
N ASP A 592 17.30 -7.14 -21.61
CA ASP A 592 16.04 -6.95 -22.35
C ASP A 592 15.20 -8.23 -22.44
N VAL A 593 15.63 -9.31 -21.79
CA VAL A 593 14.93 -10.61 -21.77
C VAL A 593 14.83 -11.18 -20.37
N GLY A 594 13.77 -11.95 -20.13
CA GLY A 594 13.48 -12.61 -18.84
C GLY A 594 12.32 -11.96 -18.11
N SER A 595 11.72 -12.69 -17.17
CA SER A 595 10.57 -12.20 -16.40
C SER A 595 10.92 -11.04 -15.47
N THR A 596 12.20 -10.85 -15.16
CA THR A 596 12.69 -9.80 -14.26
C THR A 596 13.80 -9.04 -14.94
N VAL A 597 13.74 -7.72 -14.85
CA VAL A 597 14.75 -6.77 -15.33
C VAL A 597 15.04 -5.77 -14.24
N LYS A 598 16.21 -5.15 -14.31
CA LYS A 598 16.58 -4.01 -13.48
C LYS A 598 16.61 -2.75 -14.32
N PHE A 599 15.94 -1.72 -13.85
CA PHE A 599 15.81 -0.42 -14.50
C PHE A 599 16.62 0.64 -13.76
N ASP A 600 17.49 1.36 -14.48
CA ASP A 600 18.38 2.38 -13.91
C ASP A 600 18.51 3.59 -14.85
N PRO A 601 17.58 4.55 -14.81
CA PRO A 601 17.65 5.78 -15.60
C PRO A 601 18.57 6.83 -14.93
N ASP A 602 19.49 7.42 -15.69
CA ASP A 602 20.46 8.41 -15.18
C ASP A 602 19.93 9.86 -15.07
N ALA A 603 18.68 10.12 -15.47
CA ALA A 603 18.11 11.47 -15.55
C ALA A 603 16.67 11.54 -15.03
N ALA A 604 16.32 12.63 -14.36
CA ALA A 604 14.96 12.88 -13.92
C ALA A 604 14.02 12.89 -15.13
N GLY A 605 12.87 12.22 -15.00
CA GLY A 605 11.92 12.11 -16.11
C GLY A 605 10.90 11.01 -15.92
N THR A 606 10.01 10.91 -16.90
CA THR A 606 9.02 9.85 -17.02
C THR A 606 9.42 8.92 -18.16
N TYR A 607 9.47 7.62 -17.88
CA TYR A 607 9.89 6.58 -18.79
C TYR A 607 8.80 5.52 -18.89
N ASP A 608 8.36 5.20 -20.10
CA ASP A 608 7.45 4.08 -20.32
C ASP A 608 8.26 2.85 -20.75
N ILE A 609 8.12 1.77 -19.98
CA ILE A 609 8.75 0.47 -20.24
C ILE A 609 7.64 -0.50 -20.61
N TYR A 610 7.83 -1.23 -21.71
CA TYR A 610 6.93 -2.23 -22.22
C TYR A 610 7.53 -3.61 -22.06
N VAL A 611 6.71 -4.60 -21.70
CA VAL A 611 7.08 -6.02 -21.73
C VAL A 611 6.16 -6.74 -22.70
N GLU A 612 6.72 -7.52 -23.61
CA GLU A 612 5.97 -8.48 -24.43
C GLU A 612 6.27 -9.88 -23.90
N GLY A 613 5.22 -10.60 -23.49
CA GLY A 613 5.31 -11.98 -23.04
C GLY A 613 4.76 -12.95 -24.08
N THR A 614 5.33 -14.15 -24.14
CA THR A 614 4.91 -15.21 -25.07
C THR A 614 4.76 -16.56 -24.35
N GLN A 615 3.73 -17.32 -24.75
CA GLN A 615 3.51 -18.69 -24.31
C GLN A 615 2.95 -19.51 -25.48
N GLY A 616 3.74 -20.44 -26.02
CA GLY A 616 3.36 -21.14 -27.24
C GLY A 616 3.15 -20.17 -28.41
N THR A 617 1.91 -20.07 -28.90
CA THR A 617 1.53 -19.12 -29.97
C THR A 617 0.88 -17.85 -29.44
N CYS A 618 0.54 -17.80 -28.15
CA CYS A 618 -0.11 -16.65 -27.53
C CYS A 618 0.95 -15.62 -27.18
N THR A 619 0.59 -14.35 -27.35
CA THR A 619 1.43 -13.20 -27.02
C THR A 619 0.57 -12.13 -26.39
N ASP A 620 1.06 -11.49 -25.35
CA ASP A 620 0.45 -10.30 -24.77
C ASP A 620 1.53 -9.32 -24.34
N ARG A 621 1.18 -8.07 -24.08
CA ARG A 621 2.13 -7.04 -23.67
C ARG A 621 1.59 -6.20 -22.54
N ASP A 622 2.45 -5.76 -21.64
CA ASP A 622 2.11 -4.79 -20.59
C ASP A 622 3.01 -3.56 -20.58
N THR A 623 2.65 -2.55 -19.80
CA THR A 623 3.38 -1.29 -19.70
C THR A 623 3.47 -0.81 -18.25
N LEU A 624 4.65 -0.31 -17.90
CA LEU A 624 4.98 0.34 -16.64
C LEU A 624 5.45 1.77 -16.93
N THR A 625 4.87 2.74 -16.23
CA THR A 625 5.38 4.11 -16.23
C THR A 625 6.30 4.32 -15.03
N PHE A 626 7.57 4.60 -15.27
CA PHE A 626 8.55 4.91 -14.23
C PHE A 626 8.79 6.42 -14.17
N VAL A 627 8.66 7.02 -12.99
CA VAL A 627 8.92 8.44 -12.74
C VAL A 627 10.13 8.57 -11.82
N LEU A 628 11.27 8.91 -12.42
CA LEU A 628 12.48 9.20 -11.67
C LEU A 628 12.46 10.65 -11.18
N LYS A 629 12.47 10.83 -9.86
CA LYS A 629 12.64 12.12 -9.20
C LYS A 629 14.10 12.26 -8.76
N ILE A 630 14.79 13.33 -9.17
CA ILE A 630 16.12 13.66 -8.66
C ILE A 630 15.97 14.81 -7.66
N PRO A 631 16.28 14.60 -6.36
CA PRO A 631 16.29 15.68 -5.38
C PRO A 631 17.40 16.71 -5.67
N PRO A 632 17.29 17.95 -5.17
CA PRO A 632 18.33 18.96 -5.35
C PRO A 632 19.64 18.57 -4.65
N PRO A 633 20.81 19.13 -5.04
CA PRO A 633 22.10 18.73 -4.49
C PRO A 633 22.25 18.94 -2.97
N ASN A 634 21.44 19.84 -2.41
CA ASN A 634 21.46 20.26 -1.01
C ASN A 634 20.23 19.80 -0.22
N ASP A 635 19.58 18.76 -0.72
CA ASP A 635 18.50 18.03 -0.08
C ASP A 635 18.91 17.48 1.29
N ASN A 636 20.08 16.84 1.37
CA ASN A 636 20.63 16.34 2.63
C ASN A 636 21.42 17.42 3.38
N VAL A 637 21.23 17.55 4.69
CA VAL A 637 21.96 18.49 5.57
C VAL A 637 23.49 18.38 5.49
N CYS A 638 24.04 17.18 5.27
CA CYS A 638 25.48 17.00 5.10
C CYS A 638 25.99 17.47 3.73
N ASN A 639 25.10 17.65 2.77
CA ASN A 639 25.37 18.26 1.46
C ASN A 639 24.96 19.74 1.41
N ALA A 640 24.68 20.37 2.56
CA ALA A 640 24.32 21.78 2.65
C ALA A 640 25.27 22.69 1.85
N ILE A 641 24.70 23.58 1.04
CA ILE A 641 25.47 24.53 0.23
C ILE A 641 26.12 25.58 1.13
N GLU A 642 27.44 25.75 1.00
CA GLU A 642 28.20 26.76 1.74
C GLU A 642 27.93 28.18 1.19
N LEU A 643 27.55 29.11 2.07
CA LEU A 643 27.36 30.53 1.78
C LEU A 643 28.64 31.30 2.18
N ALA A 644 29.62 31.32 1.28
CA ALA A 644 31.01 31.67 1.62
C ALA A 644 31.34 33.19 1.62
N ASP A 645 30.56 34.05 0.97
CA ASP A 645 30.84 35.50 0.85
C ASP A 645 29.54 36.33 0.96
N PRO A 646 29.22 36.95 2.10
CA PRO A 646 28.10 37.87 2.21
C PRO A 646 28.41 39.22 1.50
N PRO A 647 27.58 39.71 0.56
CA PRO A 647 26.30 39.14 0.15
C PRO A 647 26.44 37.96 -0.83
N SER A 648 25.85 36.81 -0.48
CA SER A 648 25.70 35.67 -1.39
C SER A 648 24.32 35.76 -2.04
N ASN A 649 24.26 35.70 -3.37
CA ASN A 649 23.01 35.81 -4.14
C ASN A 649 22.86 34.58 -5.04
N LEU A 650 22.07 33.61 -4.59
CA LEU A 650 21.79 32.37 -5.30
C LEU A 650 20.48 32.52 -6.08
N ASN A 651 20.56 32.47 -7.41
CA ASN A 651 19.38 32.44 -8.27
C ASN A 651 19.11 31.01 -8.75
N GLY A 652 17.83 30.62 -8.80
CA GLY A 652 17.43 29.31 -9.31
C GLY A 652 17.55 28.17 -8.31
N VAL A 653 17.54 28.47 -7.00
CA VAL A 653 17.47 27.47 -5.94
C VAL A 653 16.12 26.75 -6.04
N THR A 654 16.07 25.44 -5.87
CA THR A 654 14.82 24.68 -5.95
C THR A 654 14.76 23.63 -4.85
N ASN A 655 13.57 23.42 -4.30
CA ASN A 655 13.26 22.29 -3.44
C ASN A 655 12.42 21.21 -4.16
N ARG A 656 12.26 21.31 -5.50
CA ARG A 656 11.49 20.32 -6.25
C ARG A 656 12.08 18.93 -6.06
N ASN A 657 11.24 17.96 -5.71
CA ASN A 657 11.63 16.59 -5.37
C ASN A 657 12.55 16.45 -4.14
N ALA A 658 12.74 17.49 -3.33
CA ALA A 658 13.48 17.36 -2.09
C ALA A 658 12.77 16.37 -1.15
N THR A 659 13.53 15.57 -0.43
CA THR A 659 13.05 14.63 0.58
C THR A 659 13.38 15.14 1.97
N VAL A 660 12.71 14.58 2.97
CA VAL A 660 13.00 14.89 4.37
C VAL A 660 13.88 13.78 4.91
N GLU A 661 15.07 14.14 5.37
CA GLU A 661 16.03 13.16 5.86
C GLU A 661 15.80 12.75 7.31
N PHE A 662 16.34 11.58 7.67
CA PHE A 662 16.23 11.05 9.03
C PHE A 662 16.82 12.03 10.05
N ASN A 663 16.08 12.32 11.12
CA ASN A 663 16.44 13.29 12.16
C ASN A 663 16.70 14.72 11.66
N GLU A 664 16.09 15.11 10.55
CA GLU A 664 15.98 16.53 10.28
C GLU A 664 15.19 17.24 11.38
N PRO A 665 15.69 18.39 11.87
CA PRO A 665 15.04 19.12 12.93
C PRO A 665 13.72 19.70 12.42
N PHE A 666 12.71 19.62 13.26
CA PHE A 666 11.41 20.22 13.03
C PHE A 666 11.19 21.37 14.03
N PRO A 667 11.19 22.64 13.58
CA PRO A 667 10.86 23.77 14.43
C PRO A 667 9.48 23.68 15.08
N PRO A 668 9.28 24.32 16.24
CA PRO A 668 7.96 24.40 16.86
C PRO A 668 6.93 25.07 15.93
N GLU A 669 5.72 24.53 15.88
CA GLU A 669 4.62 25.16 15.13
C GLU A 669 3.89 26.23 15.96
N GLY A 670 3.36 27.24 15.30
CA GLY A 670 2.69 28.39 15.91
C GLY A 670 1.93 29.26 14.90
N GLU A 671 1.72 30.53 15.25
CA GLU A 671 1.12 31.51 14.36
C GLU A 671 2.08 31.84 13.22
N CYS A 672 1.60 31.86 11.98
CA CYS A 672 2.44 31.92 10.77
C CYS A 672 3.23 33.25 10.64
N ASP A 673 2.78 34.31 11.33
CA ASP A 673 3.49 35.61 11.38
C ASP A 673 4.45 35.75 12.60
N ALA A 674 4.64 34.71 13.42
CA ALA A 674 5.40 34.78 14.68
C ALA A 674 6.84 34.27 14.54
N TYR A 675 7.81 35.09 14.95
CA TYR A 675 9.21 34.67 15.08
C TYR A 675 9.38 33.52 16.07
N GLY A 676 10.18 32.53 15.68
CA GLY A 676 10.52 31.34 16.47
C GLY A 676 9.62 30.13 16.18
N TYR A 677 8.66 30.25 15.26
CA TYR A 677 7.71 29.19 14.91
C TYR A 677 7.60 29.02 13.40
N TRP A 678 7.20 27.83 12.98
CA TRP A 678 6.64 27.57 11.65
C TRP A 678 5.11 27.54 11.71
N CYS A 679 4.44 27.66 10.56
CA CYS A 679 2.99 27.55 10.49
C CYS A 679 2.56 26.09 10.65
N VAL A 680 1.32 25.88 11.13
CA VAL A 680 0.76 24.53 11.34
C VAL A 680 0.31 23.95 9.99
N GLU A 681 1.20 23.22 9.33
CA GLU A 681 1.01 22.79 7.93
C GLU A 681 1.39 21.34 7.64
N GLY A 682 1.54 20.53 8.69
CA GLY A 682 1.65 19.07 8.56
C GLY A 682 3.09 18.55 8.56
N GLY A 683 4.03 19.25 9.18
CA GLY A 683 5.41 18.78 9.36
C GLY A 683 6.37 19.21 8.24
N LEU A 684 7.62 18.69 8.32
CA LEU A 684 8.67 18.88 7.30
C LEU A 684 8.26 18.32 5.94
N GLN A 685 8.44 19.11 4.88
CA GLN A 685 8.09 18.75 3.51
C GLN A 685 8.99 19.48 2.48
N ASN A 686 9.79 18.70 1.74
CA ASN A 686 10.72 19.20 0.71
C ASN A 686 11.79 20.16 1.27
N SER A 687 12.48 19.74 2.33
CA SER A 687 13.50 20.53 3.01
C SER A 687 14.82 20.56 2.24
N ILE A 688 15.49 21.71 2.24
CA ILE A 688 16.82 21.87 1.66
C ILE A 688 17.72 22.69 2.57
N TRP A 689 19.02 22.48 2.46
CA TRP A 689 20.00 22.93 3.45
C TRP A 689 21.07 23.85 2.88
N PHE A 690 21.43 24.85 3.67
CA PHE A 690 22.58 25.72 3.47
C PHE A 690 23.38 25.81 4.76
N LYS A 691 24.63 26.26 4.67
CA LYS A 691 25.47 26.49 5.84
C LYS A 691 26.37 27.70 5.66
N PHE A 692 26.76 28.32 6.77
CA PHE A 692 27.71 29.43 6.77
C PHE A 692 28.50 29.49 8.07
N THR A 693 29.70 30.07 8.00
CA THR A 693 30.46 30.47 9.19
C THR A 693 30.24 31.96 9.43
N ALA A 694 29.76 32.35 10.61
CA ALA A 694 29.43 33.73 10.90
C ALA A 694 30.69 34.62 10.94
N VAL A 695 30.70 35.68 10.12
CA VAL A 695 31.78 36.70 10.07
C VAL A 695 31.36 38.03 10.70
N SER A 696 30.10 38.16 11.08
CA SER A 696 29.55 39.30 11.83
C SER A 696 28.60 38.80 12.91
N THR A 697 28.11 39.68 13.78
CA THR A 697 27.15 39.32 14.82
C THR A 697 25.68 39.37 14.38
N TYR A 698 25.43 39.73 13.12
CA TYR A 698 24.08 39.94 12.60
C TYR A 698 23.99 39.60 11.12
N VAL A 699 23.05 38.73 10.77
CA VAL A 699 22.84 38.24 9.41
C VAL A 699 21.39 38.39 8.99
N THR A 700 21.16 38.52 7.68
CA THR A 700 19.80 38.52 7.12
C THR A 700 19.70 37.63 5.90
N PHE A 701 18.55 36.99 5.76
CA PHE A 701 18.16 36.14 4.65
C PHE A 701 16.92 36.75 3.98
N ASP A 702 17.00 36.96 2.68
CA ASP A 702 15.88 37.45 1.86
C ASP A 702 15.68 36.46 0.71
N GLY A 703 14.45 35.97 0.54
CA GLY A 703 14.13 35.06 -0.54
C GLY A 703 12.87 35.47 -1.28
N GLN A 704 12.78 35.12 -2.56
CA GLN A 704 11.64 35.45 -3.43
C GLN A 704 11.39 34.34 -4.46
N GLY A 705 10.11 34.03 -4.71
CA GLY A 705 9.66 33.19 -5.82
C GLY A 705 9.03 31.85 -5.43
N MET A 706 9.01 31.50 -4.15
CA MET A 706 8.37 30.30 -3.62
C MET A 706 7.96 30.53 -2.17
N ASP A 707 6.80 29.98 -1.82
CA ASP A 707 6.27 29.99 -0.46
C ASP A 707 7.00 28.98 0.42
N ASN A 708 7.70 29.48 1.45
CA ASN A 708 8.72 28.74 2.19
C ASN A 708 8.72 29.07 3.68
N GLN A 709 9.09 28.07 4.46
CA GLN A 709 9.46 28.21 5.86
C GLN A 709 10.98 28.12 6.02
N ILE A 710 11.56 28.88 6.95
CA ILE A 710 13.01 28.94 7.14
C ILE A 710 13.39 28.84 8.63
N ALA A 711 14.50 28.15 8.92
CA ALA A 711 15.07 28.06 10.26
C ALA A 711 16.60 28.11 10.25
N ILE A 712 17.19 28.60 11.33
CA ILE A 712 18.64 28.67 11.54
C ILE A 712 19.02 27.91 12.80
N TYR A 713 20.04 27.07 12.68
CA TYR A 713 20.60 26.26 13.76
C TYR A 713 22.08 26.55 13.93
N GLU A 714 22.53 26.72 15.17
CA GLU A 714 23.94 26.66 15.54
C GLU A 714 24.35 25.21 15.77
N ALA A 715 25.33 24.74 15.02
CA ALA A 715 25.92 23.40 15.15
C ALA A 715 27.33 23.38 14.54
N GLU A 716 28.23 22.52 15.06
CA GLU A 716 29.59 22.42 14.52
C GLU A 716 29.65 21.57 13.24
N THR A 717 28.79 20.57 13.13
CA THR A 717 28.72 19.63 11.99
C THR A 717 27.28 19.28 11.62
N CYS A 718 27.08 18.71 10.43
CA CYS A 718 25.76 18.19 10.04
C CYS A 718 25.32 17.03 10.95
N GLU A 719 26.26 16.22 11.43
CA GLU A 719 26.00 15.12 12.35
C GLU A 719 25.45 15.62 13.69
N ASP A 720 25.84 16.82 14.12
CA ASP A 720 25.27 17.46 15.31
C ASP A 720 23.81 17.86 15.10
N ILE A 721 23.44 18.31 13.89
CA ILE A 721 22.04 18.57 13.53
C ILE A 721 21.24 17.26 13.62
N LEU A 722 21.74 16.20 12.99
CA LEU A 722 21.08 14.88 12.90
C LEU A 722 21.01 14.10 14.22
N ASN A 723 21.77 14.50 15.25
CA ASN A 723 21.77 13.86 16.57
C ASN A 723 21.19 14.77 17.68
N ASP A 724 20.37 15.76 17.31
CA ASP A 724 19.75 16.73 18.22
C ASP A 724 20.76 17.50 19.11
N ASN A 725 21.98 17.69 18.62
CA ASN A 725 23.06 18.42 19.29
C ASN A 725 23.25 19.83 18.71
N TYR A 726 22.16 20.59 18.60
CA TYR A 726 22.16 21.93 18.02
C TYR A 726 21.41 22.94 18.89
N THR A 727 21.59 24.23 18.62
CA THR A 727 20.76 25.30 19.19
C THR A 727 20.00 26.01 18.08
N MET A 728 18.67 25.92 18.08
CA MET A 728 17.84 26.70 17.15
C MET A 728 17.92 28.19 17.50
N ILE A 729 18.32 29.01 16.54
CA ILE A 729 18.46 30.46 16.70
C ILE A 729 17.14 31.15 16.45
N THR A 730 16.47 30.80 15.35
CA THR A 730 15.16 31.32 14.97
C THR A 730 14.54 30.43 13.90
N ALA A 731 13.22 30.50 13.79
CA ALA A 731 12.41 29.95 12.71
C ALA A 731 11.36 31.00 12.31
N PHE A 732 10.94 30.99 11.05
CA PHE A 732 9.94 31.93 10.54
C PHE A 732 9.27 31.36 9.29
N ASP A 733 7.97 31.60 9.15
CA ASP A 733 7.21 31.42 7.90
C ASP A 733 6.98 32.80 7.25
N ASP A 734 6.78 32.85 5.94
CA ASP A 734 6.87 34.06 5.12
C ASP A 734 6.12 35.32 5.64
N TYR A 735 6.55 36.51 5.20
CA TYR A 735 5.94 37.77 5.67
C TYR A 735 4.74 38.14 4.79
N GLY A 736 3.52 37.84 5.23
CA GLY A 736 2.24 37.95 4.48
C GLY A 736 1.85 39.33 3.90
N THR A 737 2.74 40.32 3.92
CA THR A 737 2.54 41.65 3.29
C THR A 737 3.49 41.95 2.14
N ARG A 738 4.49 41.10 1.85
CA ARG A 738 5.38 41.27 0.68
C ARG A 738 4.82 40.57 -0.56
N ALA A 739 5.21 41.04 -1.74
CA ALA A 739 4.77 40.47 -3.02
C ALA A 739 5.54 39.19 -3.38
N ASP A 740 4.89 38.27 -4.11
CA ASP A 740 5.48 37.06 -4.70
C ASP A 740 6.11 36.05 -3.71
N TYR A 741 5.43 35.78 -2.58
CA TYR A 741 5.83 34.76 -1.60
C TYR A 741 7.29 34.95 -1.15
N SER A 742 7.64 36.17 -0.75
CA SER A 742 9.00 36.51 -0.36
C SER A 742 9.16 36.48 1.17
N PHE A 743 10.14 35.73 1.66
CA PHE A 743 10.48 35.70 3.08
C PHE A 743 11.64 36.66 3.40
N TYR A 744 11.67 37.13 4.65
CA TYR A 744 12.76 37.93 5.19
C TYR A 744 13.00 37.55 6.64
N MET A 745 14.22 37.14 6.96
CA MET A 745 14.59 36.69 8.30
C MET A 745 15.90 37.35 8.73
N GLU A 746 15.96 37.70 10.00
CA GLU A 746 17.13 38.29 10.64
C GLU A 746 17.53 37.45 11.84
N ALA A 747 18.84 37.30 12.06
CA ALA A 747 19.34 36.54 13.20
C ALA A 747 20.60 37.17 13.80
N ASN A 748 20.67 37.15 15.13
CA ASN A 748 21.90 37.43 15.86
C ASN A 748 22.72 36.15 15.94
N VAL A 749 24.00 36.23 15.57
CA VAL A 749 24.91 35.10 15.50
C VAL A 749 26.24 35.44 16.17
N GLU A 750 27.05 34.44 16.49
CA GLU A 750 28.37 34.64 17.10
C GLU A 750 29.48 34.44 16.06
N ILE A 751 30.38 35.42 15.96
CA ILE A 751 31.49 35.38 15.00
C ILE A 751 32.34 34.13 15.22
N GLY A 752 32.60 33.41 14.13
CA GLY A 752 33.43 32.20 14.11
C GLY A 752 32.67 30.89 14.34
N LYS A 753 31.38 30.93 14.69
CA LYS A 753 30.53 29.74 14.78
C LYS A 753 29.93 29.34 13.44
N GLN A 754 29.62 28.05 13.30
CA GLN A 754 28.95 27.48 12.14
C GLN A 754 27.44 27.42 12.35
N TYR A 755 26.71 27.73 11.30
CA TYR A 755 25.26 27.76 11.28
C TYR A 755 24.74 26.99 10.06
N PHE A 756 23.65 26.26 10.26
CA PHE A 756 22.88 25.57 9.22
C PHE A 756 21.55 26.31 9.02
N VAL A 757 21.12 26.43 7.77
CA VAL A 757 19.88 27.06 7.37
C VAL A 757 19.04 26.00 6.67
N GLN A 758 17.87 25.72 7.24
CA GLN A 758 16.87 24.84 6.64
C GLN A 758 15.82 25.71 5.97
N ILE A 759 15.46 25.36 4.73
CA ILE A 759 14.34 25.95 4.02
C ILE A 759 13.40 24.82 3.62
N ASP A 760 12.14 24.91 4.02
CA ASP A 760 11.09 23.92 3.81
C ASP A 760 9.94 24.51 2.99
N GLY A 761 9.15 23.67 2.30
CA GLY A 761 8.02 24.11 1.51
C GLY A 761 6.79 24.44 2.37
N SER A 762 6.31 25.67 2.32
CA SER A 762 5.09 26.09 3.04
C SER A 762 3.80 25.60 2.36
N ALA A 763 2.63 25.86 2.93
CA ALA A 763 1.30 25.46 2.46
C ALA A 763 1.10 23.95 2.24
N GLY A 764 1.71 23.13 3.10
CA GLY A 764 1.69 21.67 2.96
C GLY A 764 2.60 21.17 1.84
N GLY A 765 3.86 21.63 1.84
CA GLY A 765 4.92 21.07 1.01
C GLY A 765 5.01 21.67 -0.39
N SER A 766 4.84 22.98 -0.51
CA SER A 766 5.01 23.68 -1.79
C SER A 766 6.37 23.39 -2.43
N GLU A 767 6.37 23.11 -3.73
CA GLU A 767 7.57 22.90 -4.53
C GLU A 767 7.76 24.00 -5.58
N GLY A 768 9.00 24.43 -5.80
CA GLY A 768 9.27 25.53 -6.73
C GLY A 768 10.73 25.92 -6.84
N THR A 769 10.94 27.10 -7.44
CA THR A 769 12.26 27.68 -7.65
C THR A 769 12.26 29.10 -7.14
N PHE A 770 13.24 29.45 -6.33
CA PHE A 770 13.34 30.76 -5.67
C PHE A 770 14.77 31.31 -5.73
N ARG A 771 14.89 32.59 -5.38
CA ARG A 771 16.14 33.29 -5.15
C ARG A 771 16.41 33.34 -3.65
N LEU A 772 17.66 33.13 -3.23
CA LEU A 772 18.12 33.29 -1.85
C LEU A 772 19.26 34.32 -1.78
N VAL A 773 19.11 35.32 -0.92
CA VAL A 773 20.12 36.35 -0.63
C VAL A 773 20.51 36.28 0.84
N TYR A 774 21.79 35.99 1.10
CA TYR A 774 22.39 35.98 2.44
C TYR A 774 23.30 37.20 2.60
N THR A 775 23.11 38.01 3.64
CA THR A 775 23.97 39.17 3.95
C THR A 775 24.40 39.18 5.43
N SER A 776 25.55 39.80 5.71
CA SER A 776 26.10 39.95 7.06
C SER A 776 26.45 41.40 7.36
N TRP A 777 26.19 41.86 8.58
CA TRP A 777 26.35 43.25 9.01
C TRP A 777 27.46 43.38 10.05
N PRO A 778 28.61 44.01 9.76
CA PRO A 778 29.62 44.28 10.77
C PRO A 778 29.12 45.40 11.71
N LEU A 779 28.95 45.09 13.00
CA LEU A 779 28.59 46.06 14.04
C LEU A 779 29.81 46.62 14.80
N ASP A 780 31.05 46.31 14.39
CA ASP A 780 32.27 46.71 15.11
C ASP A 780 32.87 48.06 14.65
N ILE A 781 33.60 48.69 15.57
CA ILE A 781 33.89 50.14 15.64
C ILE A 781 35.16 50.59 14.90
N GLU A 782 35.95 49.66 14.32
CA GLU A 782 37.28 49.95 13.77
C GLU A 782 37.49 49.87 12.24
N ASP A 783 36.51 49.46 11.43
CA ASP A 783 36.69 49.47 9.97
C ASP A 783 36.09 50.71 9.30
N ILE A 784 36.94 51.72 9.06
CA ILE A 784 36.67 52.75 8.04
C ILE A 784 36.87 52.08 6.69
N ASN A 785 35.84 51.42 6.17
CA ASN A 785 35.82 51.03 4.77
C ASN A 785 35.41 52.26 3.94
N THR A 786 36.39 52.97 3.37
CA THR A 786 36.12 53.96 2.33
C THR A 786 35.76 53.20 1.06
N ASP A 787 34.48 52.94 0.85
CA ASP A 787 33.99 52.46 -0.44
C ASP A 787 34.45 53.48 -1.51
N PRO A 788 35.25 53.08 -2.52
CA PRO A 788 35.80 54.02 -3.50
C PRO A 788 34.72 54.73 -4.32
N LEU A 789 33.47 54.26 -4.25
CA LEU A 789 32.33 54.80 -4.98
C LEU A 789 31.58 55.90 -4.23
N ILE A 790 31.85 56.15 -2.94
CA ILE A 790 31.20 57.23 -2.16
C ILE A 790 32.18 57.98 -1.26
N ASP A 791 32.07 59.31 -1.29
CA ASP A 791 32.72 60.19 -0.29
C ASP A 791 31.67 60.94 0.54
N ILE A 792 31.75 60.86 1.88
CA ILE A 792 30.95 61.70 2.79
C ILE A 792 31.85 62.69 3.53
N TYR A 793 31.62 63.99 3.38
CA TYR A 793 32.47 65.03 3.96
C TYR A 793 31.74 66.36 4.28
N PRO A 794 32.23 67.16 5.24
CA PRO A 794 33.29 66.80 6.19
C PRO A 794 32.78 65.71 7.15
N ASN A 795 33.67 64.80 7.55
CA ASN A 795 33.34 63.75 8.51
C ASN A 795 34.57 63.58 9.42
N PRO A 796 34.57 64.15 10.64
CA PRO A 796 33.42 64.71 11.38
C PRO A 796 32.84 66.03 10.84
N SER A 797 31.57 66.32 11.15
CA SER A 797 30.85 67.57 10.84
C SER A 797 30.13 68.15 12.05
N ASP A 798 29.79 69.44 12.03
CA ASP A 798 29.04 70.19 13.05
C ASP A 798 27.52 70.23 12.79
N GLY A 799 27.03 69.49 11.81
CA GLY A 799 25.60 69.44 11.49
C GLY A 799 25.29 69.02 10.07
N THR A 800 26.16 69.31 9.11
CA THR A 800 25.85 69.11 7.69
C THR A 800 26.93 68.28 6.98
N PHE A 801 26.52 67.23 6.30
CA PHE A 801 27.37 66.36 5.49
C PHE A 801 27.01 66.51 4.01
N ASN A 802 28.00 66.37 3.13
CA ASN A 802 27.79 66.18 1.70
C ASN A 802 28.14 64.74 1.35
N ILE A 803 27.26 64.08 0.63
CA ILE A 803 27.42 62.70 0.14
C ILE A 803 27.64 62.80 -1.36
N LYS A 804 28.81 62.37 -1.82
CA LYS A 804 29.18 62.38 -3.22
C LYS A 804 29.18 60.95 -3.77
N LEU A 805 28.29 60.67 -4.72
CA LEU A 805 28.18 59.38 -5.39
C LEU A 805 29.06 59.35 -6.66
N LYS A 806 29.88 58.32 -6.82
CA LYS A 806 30.79 58.12 -7.97
C LYS A 806 30.39 56.92 -8.86
N ASN A 807 29.22 56.32 -8.64
CA ASN A 807 28.68 55.24 -9.46
C ASN A 807 27.80 55.78 -10.62
N GLU A 808 27.54 54.97 -11.65
CA GLU A 808 26.72 55.32 -12.82
C GLU A 808 25.27 54.77 -12.77
N ASP A 809 24.83 54.21 -11.63
CA ASP A 809 23.47 53.66 -11.46
C ASP A 809 22.43 54.79 -11.43
N LEU A 810 21.44 54.76 -12.32
CA LEU A 810 20.45 55.83 -12.47
C LEU A 810 19.21 55.69 -11.55
N SER A 811 19.18 54.67 -10.68
CA SER A 811 18.08 54.43 -9.75
C SER A 811 18.01 55.50 -8.65
N PRO A 812 16.82 55.84 -8.13
CA PRO A 812 16.70 56.73 -6.98
C PRO A 812 17.48 56.18 -5.77
N VAL A 813 18.10 57.07 -5.00
CA VAL A 813 18.85 56.72 -3.79
C VAL A 813 18.05 57.06 -2.53
N LEU A 814 17.77 56.05 -1.73
CA LEU A 814 17.19 56.20 -0.39
C LEU A 814 18.32 56.31 0.63
N ILE A 815 18.36 57.42 1.38
CA ILE A 815 19.34 57.65 2.44
C ILE A 815 18.62 57.59 3.78
N GLN A 816 19.08 56.69 4.64
CA GLN A 816 18.59 56.50 6.01
C GLN A 816 19.76 56.69 6.98
N VAL A 817 19.53 57.35 8.12
CA VAL A 817 20.54 57.53 9.16
C VAL A 817 20.02 57.01 10.48
N TYR A 818 20.82 56.19 11.15
CA TYR A 818 20.50 55.57 12.42
C TYR A 818 21.49 56.05 13.50
N ASN A 819 21.00 56.24 14.72
CA ASN A 819 21.88 56.48 15.87
C ASN A 819 22.50 55.16 16.40
N LEU A 820 23.43 55.24 17.37
CA LEU A 820 24.09 54.06 17.95
C LEU A 820 23.14 53.06 18.66
N SER A 821 21.90 53.46 18.94
CA SER A 821 20.87 52.58 19.50
C SER A 821 19.97 51.97 18.42
N GLY A 822 20.30 52.16 17.13
CA GLY A 822 19.54 51.62 15.99
C GLY A 822 18.27 52.42 15.65
N GLN A 823 18.02 53.56 16.28
CA GLN A 823 16.85 54.39 15.98
C GLN A 823 17.09 55.19 14.70
N LEU A 824 16.15 55.11 13.74
CA LEU A 824 16.12 55.93 12.53
C LEU A 824 15.90 57.41 12.91
N VAL A 825 16.87 58.27 12.57
CA VAL A 825 16.85 59.71 12.87
C VAL A 825 16.70 60.58 11.62
N TYR A 826 16.97 60.02 10.44
CA TYR A 826 16.80 60.70 9.17
C TYR A 826 16.45 59.68 8.08
N GLU A 827 15.50 60.03 7.22
CA GLU A 827 15.20 59.26 6.01
C GLU A 827 14.81 60.21 4.88
N ARG A 828 15.40 60.02 3.70
CA ARG A 828 14.99 60.74 2.50
C ARG A 828 15.39 60.00 1.23
N SER A 829 14.44 59.86 0.32
CA SER A 829 14.71 59.42 -1.05
C SER A 829 15.07 60.63 -1.93
N HIS A 830 16.06 60.45 -2.80
CA HIS A 830 16.51 61.42 -3.79
C HIS A 830 16.48 60.76 -5.17
N GLU A 831 15.90 61.43 -6.17
CA GLU A 831 16.07 61.02 -7.56
C GLU A 831 17.56 61.10 -7.93
N TYR A 832 18.04 60.18 -8.79
CA TYR A 832 19.47 60.07 -9.09
C TYR A 832 20.05 61.40 -9.57
N PRO A 833 21.02 61.98 -8.83
CA PRO A 833 21.49 63.33 -9.12
C PRO A 833 22.58 63.38 -10.20
N GLY A 834 23.03 62.24 -10.73
CA GLY A 834 24.16 62.13 -11.67
C GLY A 834 25.48 61.74 -10.97
N ALA A 835 26.38 61.09 -11.70
CA ALA A 835 27.74 60.81 -11.21
C ALA A 835 28.44 62.13 -10.84
N ASP A 836 29.15 62.14 -9.70
CA ASP A 836 29.79 63.31 -9.07
C ASP A 836 28.86 64.36 -8.44
N ALA A 837 27.54 64.14 -8.38
CA ALA A 837 26.63 65.06 -7.71
C ALA A 837 26.66 64.92 -6.16
N GLU A 838 26.48 66.04 -5.46
CA GLU A 838 26.52 66.11 -4.00
C GLU A 838 25.10 66.19 -3.41
N ILE A 839 24.76 65.22 -2.56
CA ILE A 839 23.54 65.21 -1.76
C ILE A 839 23.84 65.78 -0.39
N LYS A 840 23.06 66.77 0.05
CA LYS A 840 23.21 67.38 1.38
C LYS A 840 22.38 66.64 2.42
N LEU A 841 23.05 66.21 3.48
CA LEU A 841 22.48 65.60 4.66
C LEU A 841 22.64 66.56 5.84
N ASP A 842 21.53 67.02 6.41
CA ASP A 842 21.51 67.92 7.57
C ASP A 842 20.98 67.16 8.80
N LEU A 843 21.84 67.05 9.80
CA LEU A 843 21.61 66.41 11.09
C LEU A 843 21.85 67.40 12.24
N SER A 844 21.84 68.71 11.98
CA SER A 844 22.10 69.75 12.99
C SER A 844 21.12 69.71 14.19
N ASP A 845 19.92 69.15 14.00
CA ASP A 845 18.93 68.94 15.06
C ASP A 845 19.16 67.67 15.91
N GLN A 846 20.18 66.87 15.58
CA GLN A 846 20.52 65.63 16.28
C GLN A 846 21.65 65.85 17.29
N ALA A 847 21.72 65.01 18.34
CA ALA A 847 22.75 65.13 19.37
C ALA A 847 24.14 64.75 18.84
N ASN A 848 25.19 65.39 19.34
CA ASN A 848 26.57 65.06 18.96
C ASN A 848 26.86 63.58 19.29
N GLY A 849 27.43 62.84 18.34
CA GLY A 849 27.52 61.40 18.41
C GLY A 849 27.91 60.76 17.09
N ILE A 850 27.97 59.43 17.10
CA ILE A 850 28.23 58.61 15.92
C ILE A 850 26.89 58.16 15.34
N TYR A 851 26.77 58.23 14.03
CA TYR A 851 25.60 57.78 13.28
C TYR A 851 26.02 56.84 12.14
N GLN A 852 25.11 55.95 11.75
CA GLN A 852 25.28 55.05 10.61
C GLN A 852 24.36 55.49 9.47
N VAL A 853 24.92 55.73 8.30
CA VAL A 853 24.19 56.06 7.08
C VAL A 853 24.01 54.79 6.27
N ARG A 854 22.77 54.40 6.00
CA ARG A 854 22.40 53.38 5.02
C ARG A 854 21.96 54.06 3.74
N MET A 855 22.49 53.63 2.61
CA MET A 855 22.04 54.06 1.29
C MET A 855 21.59 52.86 0.49
N VAL A 856 20.42 52.98 -0.14
CA VAL A 856 19.85 51.96 -1.03
C VAL A 856 19.65 52.60 -2.39
N GLN A 857 20.24 52.02 -3.43
CA GLN A 857 20.13 52.50 -4.80
C GLN A 857 20.02 51.30 -5.75
N GLY A 858 18.83 51.08 -6.34
CA GLY A 858 18.58 49.87 -7.13
C GLY A 858 18.80 48.61 -6.28
N ASP A 859 19.65 47.70 -6.77
CA ASP A 859 20.06 46.49 -6.05
C ASP A 859 21.23 46.71 -5.08
N TRP A 860 21.80 47.93 -5.04
CA TRP A 860 22.93 48.26 -4.18
C TRP A 860 22.46 48.74 -2.81
N VAL A 861 23.03 48.14 -1.76
CA VAL A 861 22.87 48.58 -0.37
C VAL A 861 24.24 48.82 0.22
N MET A 862 24.42 49.96 0.87
CA MET A 862 25.71 50.33 1.45
C MET A 862 25.58 51.10 2.75
N HIS A 863 26.63 51.02 3.57
CA HIS A 863 26.64 51.53 4.92
C HIS A 863 27.92 52.33 5.18
N GLN A 864 27.78 53.53 5.73
CA GLN A 864 28.92 54.37 6.09
C GLN A 864 28.69 55.15 7.38
N LYS A 865 29.72 55.19 8.22
CA LYS A 865 29.71 55.89 9.51
C LYS A 865 29.96 57.39 9.33
N ILE A 866 29.18 58.22 10.03
CA ILE A 866 29.39 59.66 10.13
C ILE A 866 29.47 60.12 11.60
N ILE A 867 30.25 61.16 11.86
CA ILE A 867 30.48 61.69 13.20
C ILE A 867 29.98 63.14 13.26
N LEU A 868 29.00 63.39 14.12
CA LEU A 868 28.45 64.71 14.40
C LEU A 868 29.08 65.27 15.69
N GLN A 869 29.73 66.43 15.64
CA GLN A 869 30.56 67.00 16.72
C GLN A 869 30.14 68.37 17.20
#